data_AF-A0A067JGL3-F1
#
_entry.id   AF-A0A067JGL3-F1
#
_cell.length_a   1.000
_cell.length_b   1.000
_cell.length_c   1.000
_cell.angle_alpha   90.00
_cell.angle_beta   90.00
_cell.angle_gamma   90.00
#
_symmetry.space_group_name_H-M   'P 1'
#
loop_
_entity.id
_entity.type
_entity.pdbx_description
1 polymer ?
#
loop_
_entity_poly.entity_id
_entity_poly.type
_entity_poly.pdbx_seq_one_letter_code
_entity_poly.pdbx_strand_id
1 'polypeptide(L)'
;MVFQDESDLKRVEKLEATLSIARALIREAALDHNCKSSRDGDGDDGNIYRNFCAFHRSYMLMEKLFKIFVYEEGEPPLFHYGPCKNIYSTEGLFLSLMETNTKFRTFNPHEAVAYFLPFSVVMIIEHLFHPVIRDKAVLERTIVDYVRIISHNHPFWNTSHGADHFMLSCHDWGPRATWYERQLYFNSIRVLCNANTSEYFNPKKDASLPAINLITGETTGLVGGLSPSNRTILAFFAENYVLPFSDVLDWNSFSIQISGSSLSSLPSPTTWRLGFFTSYPFASFSLANKAPTRNYTIFNNNGSSIFYQPGHEQVKLNLKESDEVGANATAEVVKRYSKLEKMEANLARVRVSIREAARIRNLTSLHQDEDYVPQGPIYRNANAFHRSYLEMEKLFKIYVYEEGETPLFHDGPCKSIYSSEGTFIHELEKGKSYRTRDPEEALVYFLPFSVVMMVEYLYVPNSHEIEAIGRVVVDYINVISNKYPFWNRSLGADHFMLSCHDWGPRTSSYVSQLFKNSIRVLCNANTSEGFNPSKDASFPEIHLKTGEITGLIGGSSPSRRSILAFFAGRLHGDIRRLLLEKWKNKDKDVQVFEQLPKNVSYESMLKKSRFCLCPSGYEVASPRVVEAIYSECVPVLISDSYVPPFSDVLNWKAFSVQVEVKDIPKIKEILMGISQRQYLRMQRRVKQVQRHFVVNGPPKRTNQLTADRSTTELLRNNGRFDLIEFNSRSQPMTNMSLKFPS
;
A
#
# COMPACT_ATOMS: atom_id res chain seq x y z
N MET A 1 -12.06 33.55 6.24
CA MET A 1 -10.84 33.67 7.06
C MET A 1 -10.71 35.11 7.48
N VAL A 2 -10.62 35.38 8.79
CA VAL A 2 -10.09 36.63 9.32
C VAL A 2 -8.82 36.21 10.05
N PHE A 3 -7.66 36.55 9.49
CA PHE A 3 -6.41 36.45 10.24
C PHE A 3 -6.50 37.51 11.34
N GLN A 4 -6.54 37.06 12.60
CA GLN A 4 -6.35 37.97 13.72
C GLN A 4 -4.86 38.28 13.80
N ASP A 5 -4.55 39.51 13.41
CA ASP A 5 -3.23 40.16 13.38
C ASP A 5 -2.28 39.81 12.21
N GLU A 6 -1.70 40.87 11.64
CA GLU A 6 -0.76 40.84 10.51
C GLU A 6 0.68 40.47 10.97
N SER A 7 0.88 40.42 12.29
CA SER A 7 2.14 40.10 12.97
C SER A 7 2.47 38.60 12.91
N ASP A 8 1.50 37.72 13.16
CA ASP A 8 1.70 36.27 13.21
C ASP A 8 1.97 35.67 11.82
N LEU A 9 1.35 36.19 10.76
CA LEU A 9 1.63 35.73 9.39
C LEU A 9 3.11 35.97 9.01
N LYS A 10 3.62 37.16 9.31
CA LYS A 10 5.04 37.52 9.07
C LYS A 10 6.00 36.71 9.95
N ARG A 11 5.57 36.26 11.12
CA ARG A 11 6.32 35.31 11.96
C ARG A 11 6.42 33.94 11.29
N VAL A 12 5.29 33.38 10.83
CA VAL A 12 5.24 32.06 10.17
C VAL A 12 6.11 32.06 8.91
N GLU A 13 6.01 33.09 8.06
CA GLU A 13 6.87 33.25 6.88
C GLU A 13 8.36 33.26 7.22
N LYS A 14 8.75 33.99 8.29
CA LYS A 14 10.15 34.06 8.75
C LYS A 14 10.65 32.73 9.34
N LEU A 15 9.79 32.02 10.07
CA LEU A 15 10.10 30.71 10.63
C LEU A 15 10.32 29.70 9.50
N GLU A 16 9.38 29.60 8.56
CA GLU A 16 9.49 28.66 7.44
C GLU A 16 10.65 29.00 6.49
N ALA A 17 10.97 30.28 6.27
CA ALA A 17 12.20 30.67 5.58
C ALA A 17 13.47 30.15 6.31
N THR A 18 13.48 30.21 7.64
CA THR A 18 14.60 29.71 8.48
C THR A 18 14.70 28.18 8.43
N LEU A 19 13.56 27.48 8.51
CA LEU A 19 13.48 26.02 8.39
C LEU A 19 13.87 25.55 6.99
N SER A 20 13.43 26.23 5.92
CA SER A 20 13.82 25.95 4.55
C SER A 20 15.34 26.06 4.33
N ILE A 21 15.99 27.07 4.92
CA ILE A 21 17.47 27.19 4.92
C ILE A 21 18.10 26.00 5.67
N ALA A 22 17.58 25.62 6.84
CA ALA A 22 18.08 24.46 7.58
C ALA A 22 17.97 23.16 6.77
N ARG A 23 16.79 22.90 6.15
CA ARG A 23 16.56 21.76 5.24
C ARG A 23 17.55 21.77 4.07
N ALA A 24 17.86 22.94 3.48
CA ALA A 24 18.85 23.06 2.41
C ALA A 24 20.27 22.72 2.87
N LEU A 25 20.69 23.21 4.04
CA LEU A 25 22.02 22.94 4.61
C LEU A 25 22.21 21.46 5.01
N ILE A 26 21.15 20.78 5.43
CA ILE A 26 21.17 19.33 5.69
C ILE A 26 21.31 18.55 4.38
N ARG A 27 20.59 18.95 3.32
CA ARG A 27 20.71 18.36 1.98
C ARG A 27 22.13 18.51 1.41
N GLU A 28 22.72 19.69 1.54
CA GLU A 28 24.12 19.94 1.12
C GLU A 28 25.09 19.00 1.83
N ALA A 29 25.02 18.92 3.17
CA ALA A 29 25.86 18.00 3.94
C ALA A 29 25.64 16.52 3.59
N ALA A 30 24.42 16.13 3.20
CA ALA A 30 24.12 14.75 2.79
C ALA A 30 24.83 14.31 1.50
N LEU A 31 25.31 15.25 0.67
CA LEU A 31 26.06 14.98 -0.57
C LEU A 31 27.58 14.84 -0.35
N ASP A 32 28.09 15.21 0.83
CA ASP A 32 29.52 15.05 1.13
C ASP A 32 29.80 13.62 1.62
N HIS A 33 30.60 12.87 0.85
CA HIS A 33 31.03 11.52 1.19
C HIS A 33 32.39 11.46 1.93
N ASN A 34 33.05 12.61 2.15
CA ASN A 34 34.42 12.68 2.68
C ASN A 34 34.53 13.17 4.13
N CYS A 35 33.41 13.51 4.80
CA CYS A 35 33.45 13.92 6.20
C CYS A 35 33.93 12.77 7.10
N LYS A 36 35.14 12.94 7.65
CA LYS A 36 35.65 12.14 8.76
C LYS A 36 35.43 12.94 10.05
N SER A 37 35.25 12.26 11.17
CA SER A 37 35.18 12.93 12.47
C SER A 37 36.43 13.81 12.67
N SER A 38 36.21 15.10 12.86
CA SER A 38 37.25 16.02 13.34
C SER A 38 37.66 15.56 14.74
N ARG A 39 38.98 15.51 15.00
CA ARG A 39 39.53 15.06 16.28
C ARG A 39 39.38 16.11 17.40
N ASP A 40 38.15 16.49 17.68
CA ASP A 40 37.79 17.34 18.81
C ASP A 40 36.92 16.54 19.79
N GLY A 41 37.58 15.93 20.78
CA GLY A 41 36.94 15.44 22.01
C GLY A 41 36.30 14.05 21.96
N ASP A 42 35.28 13.84 21.14
CA ASP A 42 34.38 12.69 21.28
C ASP A 42 34.46 11.71 20.09
N GLY A 43 34.85 10.47 20.38
CA GLY A 43 35.00 9.41 19.40
C GLY A 43 33.73 8.57 19.24
N ASP A 44 32.85 8.96 18.32
CA ASP A 44 31.78 8.10 17.80
C ASP A 44 32.18 7.63 16.40
N ASP A 45 32.39 6.32 16.22
CA ASP A 45 32.80 5.75 14.93
C ASP A 45 31.67 5.91 13.91
N GLY A 46 31.93 6.66 12.83
CA GLY A 46 30.94 7.00 11.80
C GLY A 46 30.31 5.82 11.04
N ASN A 47 30.65 4.58 11.38
CA ASN A 47 30.13 3.35 10.80
C ASN A 47 28.69 3.01 11.25
N ILE A 48 28.20 3.54 12.37
CA ILE A 48 26.83 3.26 12.81
C ILE A 48 25.77 4.09 12.07
N TYR A 49 26.13 5.25 11.50
CA TYR A 49 25.17 6.16 10.85
C TYR A 49 25.15 5.98 9.33
N ARG A 50 23.97 5.78 8.72
CA ARG A 50 23.86 5.70 7.24
C ARG A 50 24.36 6.95 6.50
N ASN A 51 24.31 8.12 7.14
CA ASN A 51 24.93 9.36 6.64
C ASN A 51 25.30 10.27 7.82
N PHE A 52 26.55 10.19 8.28
CA PHE A 52 27.07 10.96 9.40
C PHE A 52 27.03 12.49 9.17
N CYS A 53 27.27 12.93 7.92
CA CYS A 53 27.32 14.35 7.55
C CYS A 53 25.96 15.02 7.72
N ALA A 54 24.92 14.39 7.16
CA ALA A 54 23.53 14.83 7.30
C ALA A 54 23.07 14.80 8.76
N PHE A 55 23.46 13.75 9.50
CA PHE A 55 23.17 13.62 10.92
C PHE A 55 23.76 14.80 11.73
N HIS A 56 25.08 14.95 11.69
CA HIS A 56 25.81 15.96 12.45
C HIS A 56 25.34 17.38 12.11
N ARG A 57 25.11 17.66 10.81
CA ARG A 57 24.60 18.96 10.37
C ARG A 57 23.20 19.25 10.91
N SER A 58 22.31 18.25 10.90
CA SER A 58 20.96 18.41 11.42
C SER A 58 20.94 18.58 12.94
N TYR A 59 21.76 17.81 13.66
CA TYR A 59 21.92 17.93 15.11
C TYR A 59 22.35 19.36 15.53
N MET A 60 23.38 19.89 14.88
CA MET A 60 23.86 21.27 15.12
C MET A 60 22.81 22.34 14.80
N LEU A 61 21.98 22.13 13.77
CA LEU A 61 20.87 23.02 13.43
C LEU A 61 19.72 22.91 14.45
N MET A 62 19.41 21.70 14.94
CA MET A 62 18.42 21.47 15.98
C MET A 62 18.84 22.17 17.29
N GLU A 63 20.08 22.00 17.75
CA GLU A 63 20.57 22.68 18.97
C GLU A 63 20.45 24.21 18.92
N LYS A 64 20.51 24.79 17.71
CA LYS A 64 20.45 26.24 17.50
C LYS A 64 19.04 26.77 17.26
N LEU A 65 18.19 26.02 16.56
CA LEU A 65 16.90 26.49 16.05
C LEU A 65 15.69 25.87 16.75
N PHE A 66 15.83 24.69 17.34
CA PHE A 66 14.68 23.93 17.84
C PHE A 66 14.29 24.40 19.25
N LYS A 67 13.07 24.95 19.35
CA LYS A 67 12.46 25.36 20.61
C LYS A 67 11.06 24.79 20.73
N ILE A 68 10.77 24.22 21.89
CA ILE A 68 9.53 23.52 22.21
C ILE A 68 8.77 24.36 23.24
N PHE A 69 7.54 24.74 22.93
CA PHE A 69 6.61 25.21 23.94
C PHE A 69 5.86 24.01 24.52
N VAL A 70 5.71 23.95 25.84
CA VAL A 70 4.94 22.90 26.52
C VAL A 70 3.67 23.55 27.08
N TYR A 71 2.49 23.06 26.69
CA TYR A 71 1.23 23.58 27.23
C TYR A 71 1.12 23.26 28.71
N GLU A 72 0.82 24.27 29.52
CA GLU A 72 0.74 24.14 30.98
C GLU A 72 -0.66 23.69 31.45
N GLU A 73 -1.66 23.72 30.55
CA GLU A 73 -3.00 23.21 30.84
C GLU A 73 -3.03 21.73 31.22
N GLY A 74 -3.89 21.42 32.21
CA GLY A 74 -4.15 20.08 32.69
C GLY A 74 -3.39 19.76 33.98
N GLU A 75 -4.08 19.17 34.96
CA GLU A 75 -3.50 18.86 36.26
C GLU A 75 -2.82 17.47 36.28
N PRO A 76 -1.70 17.31 37.01
CA PRO A 76 -1.18 16.00 37.37
C PRO A 76 -2.22 15.16 38.13
N PRO A 77 -2.24 13.82 37.94
CA PRO A 77 -1.26 13.04 37.20
C PRO A 77 -1.67 12.75 35.74
N LEU A 78 -2.78 13.30 35.24
CA LEU A 78 -3.29 13.01 33.89
C LEU A 78 -2.46 13.68 32.79
N PHE A 79 -1.96 14.87 33.10
CA PHE A 79 -1.10 15.69 32.28
C PHE A 79 0.22 15.93 33.03
N HIS A 80 1.29 16.23 32.31
CA HIS A 80 2.65 16.51 32.81
C HIS A 80 3.37 15.33 33.49
N TYR A 81 2.63 14.36 34.00
CA TYR A 81 3.14 13.20 34.72
C TYR A 81 2.81 11.89 34.01
N GLY A 82 3.68 10.89 34.19
CA GLY A 82 3.48 9.55 33.65
C GLY A 82 4.27 8.50 34.44
N PRO A 83 3.98 7.21 34.25
CA PRO A 83 4.68 6.15 34.97
C PRO A 83 6.12 6.03 34.47
N CYS A 84 7.11 6.19 35.36
CA CYS A 84 8.52 5.97 35.04
C CYS A 84 8.95 4.49 35.18
N LYS A 85 8.03 3.55 35.39
CA LYS A 85 8.31 2.12 35.64
C LYS A 85 7.51 1.18 34.74
N ASN A 86 7.92 -0.09 34.71
CA ASN A 86 7.40 -1.17 33.86
C ASN A 86 7.49 -0.82 32.35
N ILE A 87 6.75 -1.55 31.51
CA ILE A 87 6.67 -1.35 30.05
C ILE A 87 6.22 0.05 29.61
N TYR A 88 5.68 0.84 30.53
CA TYR A 88 5.23 2.22 30.30
C TYR A 88 6.30 3.27 30.66
N SER A 89 7.46 2.86 31.19
CA SER A 89 8.49 3.78 31.72
C SER A 89 8.95 4.87 30.75
N THR A 90 8.90 4.59 29.44
CA THR A 90 9.23 5.54 28.37
C THR A 90 8.34 6.79 28.40
N GLU A 91 7.06 6.65 28.78
CA GLU A 91 6.09 7.74 28.79
C GLU A 91 6.38 8.74 29.91
N GLY A 92 6.55 8.25 31.15
CA GLY A 92 6.95 9.09 32.28
C GLY A 92 8.34 9.72 32.12
N LEU A 93 9.31 8.97 31.59
CA LEU A 93 10.65 9.50 31.28
C LEU A 93 10.60 10.64 30.25
N PHE A 94 9.82 10.49 29.18
CA PHE A 94 9.73 11.52 28.14
C PHE A 94 9.00 12.77 28.61
N LEU A 95 7.90 12.63 29.36
CA LEU A 95 7.19 13.75 29.98
C LEU A 95 8.12 14.53 30.91
N SER A 96 8.77 13.85 31.86
CA SER A 96 9.72 14.47 32.79
C SER A 96 10.91 15.13 32.07
N LEU A 97 11.41 14.53 30.97
CA LEU A 97 12.43 15.17 30.14
C LEU A 97 11.90 16.44 29.46
N MET A 98 10.69 16.45 28.89
CA MET A 98 10.15 17.65 28.24
C MET A 98 9.89 18.78 29.22
N GLU A 99 9.44 18.48 30.44
CA GLU A 99 9.27 19.48 31.49
C GLU A 99 10.60 20.10 31.94
N THR A 100 11.61 19.27 32.20
CA THR A 100 12.87 19.68 32.86
C THR A 100 13.97 20.17 31.91
N ASN A 101 13.77 20.07 30.59
CA ASN A 101 14.79 20.35 29.59
C ASN A 101 14.97 21.85 29.30
N THR A 102 15.87 22.48 30.05
CA THR A 102 16.25 23.90 29.92
C THR A 102 16.93 24.28 28.60
N LYS A 103 17.35 23.32 27.76
CA LYS A 103 18.03 23.58 26.48
C LYS A 103 17.05 23.82 25.34
N PHE A 104 15.99 23.02 25.28
CA PHE A 104 15.02 23.03 24.18
C PHE A 104 13.64 23.58 24.56
N ARG A 105 13.22 23.54 25.84
CA ARG A 105 11.98 24.21 26.28
C ARG A 105 12.12 25.73 26.16
N THR A 106 11.06 26.39 25.69
CA THR A 106 10.87 27.84 25.83
C THR A 106 9.53 28.12 26.49
N PHE A 107 9.47 29.21 27.27
CA PHE A 107 8.24 29.75 27.83
C PHE A 107 7.62 30.84 26.93
N ASN A 108 8.33 31.25 25.87
CA ASN A 108 7.81 32.16 24.87
C ASN A 108 7.26 31.35 23.68
N PRO A 109 5.93 31.24 23.51
CA PRO A 109 5.36 30.46 22.41
C PRO A 109 5.65 31.07 21.03
N HIS A 110 6.13 32.32 20.94
CA HIS A 110 6.55 32.92 19.67
C HIS A 110 7.96 32.48 19.21
N GLU A 111 8.79 31.95 20.12
CA GLU A 111 10.10 31.35 19.79
C GLU A 111 9.99 29.87 19.41
N ALA A 112 8.89 29.22 19.76
CA ALA A 112 8.70 27.81 19.51
C ALA A 112 8.53 27.49 18.02
N VAL A 113 9.05 26.30 17.66
CA VAL A 113 8.92 25.67 16.33
C VAL A 113 8.13 24.36 16.40
N ALA A 114 7.80 23.91 17.62
CA ALA A 114 6.94 22.77 17.91
C ALA A 114 6.25 22.97 19.27
N TYR A 115 5.04 22.42 19.40
CA TYR A 115 4.20 22.57 20.59
C TYR A 115 3.85 21.20 21.19
N PHE A 116 4.21 20.96 22.45
CA PHE A 116 4.03 19.69 23.12
C PHE A 116 2.73 19.65 23.95
N LEU A 117 1.92 18.61 23.74
CA LEU A 117 0.77 18.26 24.57
C LEU A 117 1.17 17.15 25.56
N PRO A 118 1.35 17.47 26.87
CA PRO A 118 1.94 16.56 27.85
C PRO A 118 0.93 15.59 28.51
N PHE A 119 -0.10 15.13 27.80
CA PHE A 119 -1.04 14.16 28.36
C PHE A 119 -0.44 12.74 28.42
N SER A 120 -0.73 11.99 29.49
CA SER A 120 -0.40 10.57 29.59
C SER A 120 -1.65 9.70 29.37
N VAL A 121 -1.61 8.87 28.33
CA VAL A 121 -2.69 7.92 28.04
C VAL A 121 -2.75 6.85 29.12
N VAL A 122 -1.60 6.44 29.68
CA VAL A 122 -1.58 5.49 30.81
C VAL A 122 -2.27 6.08 32.03
N MET A 123 -1.95 7.33 32.41
CA MET A 123 -2.55 7.94 33.61
C MET A 123 -4.05 8.22 33.42
N ILE A 124 -4.50 8.62 32.23
CA ILE A 124 -5.93 8.72 31.88
C ILE A 124 -6.65 7.37 32.07
N ILE A 125 -6.04 6.28 31.61
CA ILE A 125 -6.61 4.93 31.81
C ILE A 125 -6.59 4.53 33.30
N GLU A 126 -5.50 4.77 34.01
CA GLU A 126 -5.36 4.37 35.42
C GLU A 126 -6.32 5.12 36.35
N HIS A 127 -6.54 6.42 36.11
CA HIS A 127 -7.26 7.30 37.03
C HIS A 127 -8.73 7.54 36.64
N LEU A 128 -9.06 7.52 35.35
CA LEU A 128 -10.43 7.85 34.89
C LEU A 128 -11.23 6.65 34.39
N PHE A 129 -10.62 5.50 34.10
CA PHE A 129 -11.39 4.34 33.63
C PHE A 129 -11.98 3.57 34.82
N HIS A 130 -13.28 3.30 34.75
CA HIS A 130 -13.90 2.33 35.63
C HIS A 130 -13.21 0.95 35.48
N PRO A 131 -12.72 0.30 36.56
CA PRO A 131 -11.80 -0.84 36.48
C PRO A 131 -12.34 -2.03 35.70
N VAL A 132 -13.66 -2.28 35.80
CA VAL A 132 -14.37 -3.36 35.08
C VAL A 132 -14.86 -2.93 33.68
N ILE A 133 -15.55 -1.80 33.55
CA ILE A 133 -16.23 -1.38 32.32
C ILE A 133 -15.26 -0.84 31.27
N ARG A 134 -14.19 -0.14 31.70
CA ARG A 134 -13.20 0.53 30.82
C ARG A 134 -13.87 1.36 29.72
N ASP A 135 -14.76 2.27 30.14
CA ASP A 135 -15.54 3.11 29.22
C ASP A 135 -14.61 3.99 28.37
N LYS A 136 -14.63 3.72 27.06
CA LYS A 136 -13.79 4.38 26.07
C LYS A 136 -14.23 5.81 25.78
N ALA A 137 -15.49 6.14 26.06
CA ALA A 137 -16.01 7.51 25.95
C ALA A 137 -15.38 8.46 27.00
N VAL A 138 -14.72 7.93 28.03
CA VAL A 138 -13.93 8.73 28.98
C VAL A 138 -12.66 9.25 28.29
N LEU A 139 -11.85 8.36 27.68
CA LEU A 139 -10.65 8.75 26.94
C LEU A 139 -10.96 9.73 25.80
N GLU A 140 -12.04 9.45 25.06
CA GLU A 140 -12.54 10.32 23.99
C GLU A 140 -12.82 11.74 24.49
N ARG A 141 -13.66 11.88 25.53
CA ARG A 141 -13.98 13.20 26.10
C ARG A 141 -12.76 13.90 26.69
N THR A 142 -11.93 13.20 27.47
CA THR A 142 -10.72 13.81 28.07
C THR A 142 -9.78 14.39 27.01
N ILE A 143 -9.53 13.69 25.91
CA ILE A 143 -8.64 14.17 24.84
C ILE A 143 -9.31 15.28 24.03
N VAL A 144 -10.58 15.10 23.62
CA VAL A 144 -11.30 16.10 22.81
C VAL A 144 -11.51 17.41 23.59
N ASP A 145 -11.87 17.34 24.88
CA ASP A 145 -12.04 18.53 25.71
C ASP A 145 -10.69 19.21 25.99
N TYR A 146 -9.60 18.44 26.16
CA TYR A 146 -8.25 19.02 26.28
C TYR A 146 -7.83 19.78 25.03
N VAL A 147 -7.97 19.18 23.84
CA VAL A 147 -7.67 19.88 22.58
C VAL A 147 -8.59 21.06 22.36
N ARG A 148 -9.87 20.99 22.78
CA ARG A 148 -10.77 22.15 22.75
C ARG A 148 -10.27 23.29 23.64
N ILE A 149 -9.75 23.00 24.82
CA ILE A 149 -9.15 24.01 25.71
C ILE A 149 -7.91 24.64 25.05
N ILE A 150 -6.98 23.82 24.53
CA ILE A 150 -5.77 24.31 23.85
C ILE A 150 -6.12 25.17 22.64
N SER A 151 -6.98 24.67 21.74
CA SER A 151 -7.40 25.36 20.51
C SER A 151 -8.26 26.61 20.76
N HIS A 152 -8.92 26.73 21.91
CA HIS A 152 -9.64 27.93 22.29
C HIS A 152 -8.73 28.99 22.92
N ASN A 153 -7.82 28.57 23.80
CA ASN A 153 -6.96 29.48 24.58
C ASN A 153 -5.74 29.96 23.79
N HIS A 154 -5.23 29.17 22.83
CA HIS A 154 -3.98 29.45 22.12
C HIS A 154 -4.18 29.59 20.61
N PRO A 155 -3.77 30.72 20.00
CA PRO A 155 -3.94 30.93 18.56
C PRO A 155 -3.15 29.93 17.71
N PHE A 156 -1.98 29.50 18.20
CA PHE A 156 -1.01 28.67 17.46
C PHE A 156 -1.59 27.34 16.96
N TRP A 157 -2.47 26.70 17.74
CA TRP A 157 -3.15 25.47 17.32
C TRP A 157 -3.98 25.69 16.04
N ASN A 158 -4.68 26.82 15.95
CA ASN A 158 -5.53 27.13 14.81
C ASN A 158 -4.74 27.60 13.57
N THR A 159 -3.51 28.09 13.77
CA THR A 159 -2.62 28.51 12.68
C THR A 159 -2.12 27.31 11.86
N SER A 160 -1.76 26.21 12.54
CA SER A 160 -1.25 24.98 11.92
C SER A 160 -2.29 23.87 11.78
N HIS A 161 -3.49 24.05 12.35
CA HIS A 161 -4.48 22.99 12.60
C HIS A 161 -3.88 21.77 13.32
N GLY A 162 -2.94 22.00 14.23
CA GLY A 162 -2.26 20.94 14.98
C GLY A 162 -1.01 20.37 14.29
N ALA A 163 -0.56 20.87 13.14
CA ALA A 163 0.54 20.25 12.38
C ALA A 163 1.94 20.40 13.02
N ASP A 164 2.18 21.50 13.74
CA ASP A 164 3.39 21.74 14.55
C ASP A 164 3.25 21.23 16.00
N HIS A 165 2.13 20.56 16.31
CA HIS A 165 1.87 19.95 17.61
C HIS A 165 2.35 18.51 17.66
N PHE A 166 2.82 18.08 18.83
CA PHE A 166 3.23 16.69 19.05
C PHE A 166 2.85 16.19 20.45
N MET A 167 2.69 14.87 20.57
CA MET A 167 2.32 14.19 21.81
C MET A 167 2.76 12.74 21.82
N LEU A 168 2.82 12.14 23.02
CA LEU A 168 3.07 10.71 23.17
C LEU A 168 1.85 9.89 22.74
N SER A 169 2.12 8.84 21.98
CA SER A 169 1.16 7.90 21.43
C SER A 169 1.69 6.47 21.57
N CYS A 170 2.28 6.17 22.73
CA CYS A 170 2.83 4.85 23.03
C CYS A 170 1.73 3.80 23.28
N HIS A 171 2.11 2.52 23.13
CA HIS A 171 1.31 1.31 23.36
C HIS A 171 -0.07 1.28 22.65
N ASP A 172 -0.82 0.18 22.81
CA ASP A 172 -2.07 -0.13 22.08
C ASP A 172 -3.19 0.91 22.22
N TRP A 173 -3.04 1.87 23.14
CA TRP A 173 -4.03 2.92 23.41
C TRP A 173 -3.60 4.32 22.95
N GLY A 174 -2.31 4.58 22.69
CA GLY A 174 -1.84 5.87 22.17
C GLY A 174 -2.45 6.25 20.81
N PRO A 175 -2.38 5.36 19.79
CA PRO A 175 -3.03 5.60 18.50
C PRO A 175 -4.55 5.73 18.64
N ARG A 176 -5.14 5.08 19.65
CA ARG A 176 -6.57 5.18 19.95
C ARG A 176 -6.95 6.50 20.63
N ALA A 177 -6.12 7.01 21.54
CA ALA A 177 -6.33 8.28 22.22
C ALA A 177 -6.29 9.43 21.21
N THR A 178 -5.28 9.43 20.34
CA THR A 178 -5.15 10.42 19.26
C THR A 178 -6.28 10.32 18.23
N TRP A 179 -6.83 9.12 17.96
CA TRP A 179 -7.93 8.93 16.99
C TRP A 179 -9.20 9.74 17.30
N TYR A 180 -9.50 9.96 18.58
CA TYR A 180 -10.73 10.61 19.00
C TYR A 180 -10.80 12.10 18.61
N GLU A 181 -9.65 12.76 18.47
CA GLU A 181 -9.57 14.10 17.89
C GLU A 181 -8.85 14.01 16.55
N ARG A 182 -9.58 14.22 15.45
CA ARG A 182 -9.07 14.06 14.08
C ARG A 182 -7.82 14.90 13.85
N GLN A 183 -7.73 16.12 14.38
CA GLN A 183 -6.54 16.97 14.21
C GLN A 183 -5.29 16.37 14.88
N LEU A 184 -5.41 15.75 16.07
CA LEU A 184 -4.28 15.02 16.68
C LEU A 184 -3.84 13.80 15.85
N TYR A 185 -4.80 13.04 15.32
CA TYR A 185 -4.46 11.83 14.58
C TYR A 185 -3.86 12.13 13.19
N PHE A 186 -4.43 13.08 12.46
CA PHE A 186 -4.05 13.38 11.08
C PHE A 186 -2.93 14.40 10.99
N ASN A 187 -3.01 15.50 11.73
CA ASN A 187 -2.13 16.65 11.53
C ASN A 187 -0.94 16.62 12.50
N SER A 188 -1.17 16.31 13.78
CA SER A 188 -0.11 16.35 14.81
C SER A 188 0.89 15.19 14.73
N ILE A 189 2.15 15.47 15.07
CA ILE A 189 3.27 14.53 15.05
C ILE A 189 3.15 13.55 16.22
N ARG A 190 2.73 12.31 15.98
CA ARG A 190 2.60 11.31 17.05
C ARG A 190 3.94 10.69 17.36
N VAL A 191 4.25 10.55 18.65
CA VAL A 191 5.49 9.93 19.14
C VAL A 191 5.16 8.54 19.67
N LEU A 192 5.38 7.51 18.87
CA LEU A 192 5.00 6.13 19.16
C LEU A 192 6.17 5.32 19.72
N CYS A 193 5.90 4.42 20.66
CA CYS A 193 6.87 3.45 21.15
C CYS A 193 6.86 2.20 20.24
N ASN A 194 8.04 1.75 19.77
CA ASN A 194 8.20 0.59 18.86
C ASN A 194 7.32 0.66 17.60
N ALA A 195 7.29 1.81 16.92
CA ALA A 195 6.33 2.08 15.85
C ALA A 195 6.45 1.13 14.64
N ASN A 196 5.31 0.69 14.11
CA ASN A 196 5.21 -0.20 12.96
C ASN A 196 4.17 0.36 11.97
N THR A 197 4.47 0.37 10.67
CA THR A 197 3.50 0.81 9.64
C THR A 197 2.22 -0.03 9.64
N SER A 198 2.28 -1.29 10.09
CA SER A 198 1.08 -2.14 10.26
C SER A 198 0.20 -1.80 11.48
N GLU A 199 0.53 -0.71 12.18
CA GLU A 199 -0.19 -0.14 13.34
C GLU A 199 -0.43 1.37 13.13
N TYR A 200 -0.60 1.77 11.86
CA TYR A 200 -0.89 3.12 11.41
C TYR A 200 0.20 4.18 11.67
N PHE A 201 1.45 3.78 11.90
CA PHE A 201 2.58 4.73 11.94
C PHE A 201 2.80 5.38 10.56
N ASN A 202 2.69 6.71 10.49
CA ASN A 202 2.95 7.48 9.28
C ASN A 202 4.41 8.00 9.29
N PRO A 203 5.36 7.38 8.56
CA PRO A 203 6.77 7.79 8.57
C PRO A 203 7.02 9.19 7.97
N LYS A 204 6.05 9.78 7.24
CA LYS A 204 6.18 11.16 6.74
C LYS A 204 5.96 12.23 7.82
N LYS A 205 5.38 11.85 8.98
CA LYS A 205 4.85 12.77 9.99
C LYS A 205 5.16 12.35 11.43
N ASP A 206 4.92 11.09 11.77
CA ASP A 206 5.09 10.54 13.11
C ASP A 206 6.56 10.19 13.40
N ALA A 207 6.88 10.03 14.68
CA ALA A 207 8.19 9.69 15.20
C ALA A 207 8.14 8.39 16.03
N SER A 208 9.25 7.67 16.09
CA SER A 208 9.38 6.46 16.92
C SER A 208 10.41 6.63 18.03
N LEU A 209 10.08 6.10 19.21
CA LEU A 209 10.99 5.90 20.34
C LEU A 209 11.11 4.40 20.68
N PRO A 210 12.22 3.95 21.29
CA PRO A 210 12.33 2.60 21.81
C PRO A 210 11.45 2.44 23.06
N ALA A 211 10.71 1.34 23.16
CA ALA A 211 9.99 0.99 24.39
C ALA A 211 10.98 0.44 25.45
N ILE A 212 11.24 1.24 26.48
CA ILE A 212 12.04 0.87 27.65
C ILE A 212 11.13 0.29 28.73
N ASN A 213 11.59 -0.77 29.40
CA ASN A 213 10.93 -1.40 30.55
C ASN A 213 11.81 -1.29 31.80
N LEU A 214 11.65 -0.21 32.58
CA LEU A 214 12.37 -0.03 33.85
C LEU A 214 11.65 -0.72 35.01
N ILE A 215 12.24 -1.76 35.59
CA ILE A 215 11.63 -2.54 36.68
C ILE A 215 11.33 -1.67 37.92
N THR A 216 12.29 -0.84 38.33
CA THR A 216 12.20 0.03 39.51
C THR A 216 11.89 1.49 39.18
N GLY A 217 11.97 1.87 37.90
CA GLY A 217 11.96 3.26 37.43
C GLY A 217 13.28 4.01 37.60
N GLU A 218 14.31 3.36 38.14
CA GLU A 218 15.67 3.90 38.18
C GLU A 218 16.46 3.52 36.92
N THR A 219 17.25 4.46 36.40
CA THR A 219 18.25 4.22 35.34
C THR A 219 19.66 3.97 35.90
N THR A 220 19.83 4.14 37.20
CA THR A 220 21.10 3.99 37.95
C THR A 220 21.56 2.53 37.91
N GLY A 221 22.72 2.27 37.29
CA GLY A 221 23.31 0.93 37.15
C GLY A 221 22.95 0.17 35.86
N LEU A 222 21.94 0.61 35.09
CA LEU A 222 21.62 0.03 33.78
C LEU A 222 22.55 0.52 32.65
N VAL A 223 23.24 1.64 32.87
CA VAL A 223 24.17 2.24 31.91
C VAL A 223 25.56 2.28 32.55
N GLY A 224 26.42 1.33 32.17
CA GLY A 224 27.75 1.19 32.76
C GLY A 224 28.70 2.35 32.39
N GLY A 225 29.23 3.04 33.41
CA GLY A 225 30.61 3.53 33.44
C GLY A 225 31.08 4.61 32.45
N LEU A 226 30.23 5.21 31.61
CA LEU A 226 30.66 6.18 30.58
C LEU A 226 30.34 7.64 30.90
N SER A 227 31.24 8.53 30.45
CA SER A 227 31.13 9.99 30.59
C SER A 227 29.84 10.54 29.95
N PRO A 228 29.39 11.76 30.31
CA PRO A 228 28.24 12.38 29.67
C PRO A 228 28.38 12.64 28.17
N SER A 229 29.61 12.71 27.64
CA SER A 229 29.90 13.03 26.24
C SER A 229 29.83 11.81 25.30
N ASN A 230 30.14 10.61 25.80
CA ASN A 230 30.17 9.37 25.01
C ASN A 230 28.80 8.66 24.93
N ARG A 231 27.72 9.39 24.58
CA ARG A 231 26.34 8.86 24.54
C ARG A 231 25.63 9.20 23.22
N THR A 232 25.24 8.17 22.49
CA THR A 232 24.72 8.18 21.11
C THR A 232 23.32 8.82 20.99
N ILE A 233 23.00 9.32 19.80
CA ILE A 233 21.92 10.30 19.61
C ILE A 233 20.68 9.70 18.89
N LEU A 234 19.49 9.99 19.43
CA LEU A 234 18.13 9.74 18.93
C LEU A 234 17.66 10.99 18.17
N ALA A 235 16.35 11.29 18.03
CA ALA A 235 15.92 12.09 16.88
C ALA A 235 14.61 12.98 16.97
N PHE A 236 14.61 14.25 16.47
CA PHE A 236 13.51 15.26 16.20
C PHE A 236 13.80 16.40 15.11
N PHE A 237 12.91 16.62 14.09
CA PHE A 237 12.73 17.71 13.05
C PHE A 237 11.72 17.26 11.95
N ALA A 238 10.71 18.06 11.58
CA ALA A 238 9.70 17.71 10.56
C ALA A 238 9.37 18.88 9.62
N GLU A 239 9.62 18.72 8.32
CA GLU A 239 8.61 18.83 7.26
C GLU A 239 9.26 18.46 5.91
N ASN A 240 8.52 17.72 5.08
CA ASN A 240 8.98 17.11 3.82
C ASN A 240 10.17 16.13 3.97
N TYR A 241 9.80 14.84 3.99
CA TYR A 241 10.63 13.62 4.02
C TYR A 241 11.37 13.35 5.34
N VAL A 242 10.90 12.35 6.10
CA VAL A 242 11.63 11.73 7.22
C VAL A 242 11.71 10.22 6.99
N LEU A 243 12.84 9.62 7.39
CA LEU A 243 13.12 8.19 7.27
C LEU A 243 12.90 7.46 8.61
N PRO A 244 12.44 6.19 8.61
CA PRO A 244 12.24 5.41 9.84
C PRO A 244 13.55 5.09 10.57
N PHE A 245 13.43 4.66 11.83
CA PHE A 245 14.55 4.26 12.70
C PHE A 245 15.43 3.13 12.13
N SER A 246 14.85 2.28 11.27
CA SER A 246 15.58 1.26 10.51
C SER A 246 16.61 1.84 9.54
N ASP A 247 16.49 3.13 9.21
CA ASP A 247 17.28 3.82 8.19
C ASP A 247 18.37 4.74 8.74
N VAL A 248 18.55 4.76 10.06
CA VAL A 248 19.66 5.47 10.72
C VAL A 248 20.84 4.54 10.99
N LEU A 249 20.58 3.31 11.44
CA LEU A 249 21.59 2.32 11.85
C LEU A 249 21.80 1.20 10.80
N ASP A 250 23.02 0.68 10.66
CA ASP A 250 23.28 -0.57 9.92
C ASP A 250 23.01 -1.79 10.80
N TRP A 251 21.83 -2.38 10.60
CA TRP A 251 21.38 -3.56 11.34
C TRP A 251 22.18 -4.83 11.02
N ASN A 252 22.95 -4.88 9.94
CA ASN A 252 23.83 -6.03 9.66
C ASN A 252 24.97 -6.16 10.69
N SER A 253 25.32 -5.07 11.38
CA SER A 253 26.30 -5.08 12.48
C SER A 253 25.73 -5.66 13.79
N PHE A 254 24.41 -5.87 13.91
CA PHE A 254 23.73 -6.33 15.12
C PHE A 254 23.09 -7.73 14.96
N SER A 255 23.86 -8.70 14.46
CA SER A 255 23.44 -10.11 14.44
C SER A 255 23.75 -10.82 15.76
N ILE A 256 22.77 -10.95 16.65
CA ILE A 256 22.83 -11.91 17.78
C ILE A 256 22.15 -13.22 17.37
N GLN A 257 22.95 -14.22 17.00
CA GLN A 257 22.45 -15.60 16.93
C GLN A 257 22.20 -16.13 18.33
N ILE A 258 20.93 -16.35 18.69
CA ILE A 258 20.58 -17.13 19.89
C ILE A 258 20.63 -18.62 19.53
N SER A 259 21.85 -19.16 19.45
CA SER A 259 22.12 -20.59 19.60
C SER A 259 22.67 -20.82 21.00
N GLY A 260 22.10 -21.77 21.74
CA GLY A 260 22.34 -21.88 23.18
C GLY A 260 23.76 -22.33 23.58
N SER A 261 24.05 -22.10 24.86
CA SER A 261 25.20 -22.54 25.67
C SER A 261 26.49 -21.69 25.67
N SER A 262 27.02 -21.55 26.89
CA SER A 262 28.27 -20.87 27.32
C SER A 262 28.29 -19.32 27.35
N LEU A 263 28.57 -18.78 28.54
CA LEU A 263 28.99 -17.39 28.75
C LEU A 263 30.50 -17.29 28.52
N SER A 264 30.95 -16.40 27.63
CA SER A 264 32.12 -15.52 27.84
C SER A 264 32.39 -14.69 26.57
N SER A 265 33.01 -13.51 26.75
CA SER A 265 33.27 -12.47 25.73
C SER A 265 32.03 -11.73 25.19
N LEU A 266 31.86 -10.48 25.66
CA LEU A 266 30.92 -9.49 25.13
C LEU A 266 31.72 -8.20 24.82
N PRO A 267 31.68 -7.68 23.59
CA PRO A 267 31.97 -6.27 23.31
C PRO A 267 30.86 -5.37 23.86
N SER A 268 31.18 -4.12 24.20
CA SER A 268 30.30 -3.19 24.92
C SER A 268 29.23 -2.50 24.06
N PRO A 269 27.95 -2.44 24.49
CA PRO A 269 26.89 -1.65 23.85
C PRO A 269 26.61 -0.29 24.54
N THR A 270 26.32 0.76 23.75
CA THR A 270 26.07 2.16 24.19
C THR A 270 24.62 2.66 23.92
N THR A 271 24.27 3.87 24.42
CA THR A 271 22.87 4.32 24.75
C THR A 271 22.54 5.79 24.37
N TRP A 272 21.28 6.25 24.56
CA TRP A 272 20.48 7.20 23.71
C TRP A 272 20.15 8.65 24.22
N ARG A 273 20.02 9.71 23.35
CA ARG A 273 19.26 11.03 23.49
C ARG A 273 19.02 11.88 22.17
N LEU A 274 17.94 12.68 21.97
CA LEU A 274 17.31 13.21 20.68
C LEU A 274 17.95 14.29 19.66
N GLY A 275 17.66 14.21 18.31
CA GLY A 275 17.74 15.14 17.07
C GLY A 275 17.69 14.52 15.57
N PHE A 276 16.72 14.83 14.63
CA PHE A 276 16.30 14.01 13.39
C PHE A 276 16.89 14.47 12.01
N PHE A 277 16.55 13.72 10.95
CA PHE A 277 17.04 13.68 9.56
C PHE A 277 15.96 13.95 8.48
N THR A 278 16.35 14.24 7.23
CA THR A 278 15.45 14.31 6.05
C THR A 278 16.07 13.75 4.75
N SER A 279 15.28 13.47 3.69
CA SER A 279 15.81 13.07 2.36
C SER A 279 14.93 13.40 1.14
N TYR A 280 15.38 14.35 0.28
CA TYR A 280 15.16 14.54 -1.18
C TYR A 280 13.81 14.21 -1.87
N PRO A 281 13.28 15.12 -2.74
CA PRO A 281 13.91 15.38 -4.05
C PRO A 281 13.97 16.87 -4.51
N PHE A 282 14.46 17.06 -5.73
CA PHE A 282 14.54 18.31 -6.49
C PHE A 282 13.29 18.57 -7.35
N ALA A 283 12.78 19.80 -7.33
CA ALA A 283 12.24 20.50 -8.50
C ALA A 283 12.11 22.00 -8.19
N SER A 284 13.06 22.81 -8.66
CA SER A 284 13.00 24.27 -8.57
C SER A 284 12.81 24.89 -9.96
N PHE A 285 11.68 25.57 -10.16
CA PHE A 285 11.50 26.51 -11.27
C PHE A 285 10.99 27.83 -10.74
N SER A 286 11.69 28.91 -11.10
CA SER A 286 11.36 30.27 -10.71
C SER A 286 10.12 30.77 -11.46
N LEU A 287 9.12 31.28 -10.73
CA LEU A 287 8.11 32.15 -11.32
C LEU A 287 8.73 33.52 -11.62
N ALA A 288 8.94 33.81 -12.90
CA ALA A 288 9.18 35.17 -13.38
C ALA A 288 8.00 35.59 -14.27
N ASN A 289 7.09 36.39 -13.71
CA ASN A 289 5.97 36.98 -14.44
C ASN A 289 6.47 37.86 -15.61
N LYS A 290 6.09 37.52 -16.85
CA LYS A 290 5.94 38.51 -17.93
C LYS A 290 5.09 38.01 -19.11
N ALA A 291 4.00 38.72 -19.34
CA ALA A 291 3.25 38.77 -20.58
C ALA A 291 2.80 40.24 -20.79
N PRO A 292 2.30 40.65 -21.97
CA PRO A 292 2.23 39.97 -23.26
C PRO A 292 2.82 40.81 -24.43
N THR A 293 2.95 40.24 -25.63
CA THR A 293 2.68 40.97 -26.90
C THR A 293 2.37 40.02 -28.06
N ARG A 294 1.58 40.50 -29.03
CA ARG A 294 1.03 39.75 -30.18
C ARG A 294 2.04 39.58 -31.33
N ASN A 295 1.87 38.55 -32.16
CA ASN A 295 1.36 38.71 -33.54
C ASN A 295 1.06 37.38 -34.24
N TYR A 296 0.08 37.42 -35.15
CA TYR A 296 -0.35 36.31 -36.01
C TYR A 296 0.45 36.31 -37.33
N THR A 297 0.73 35.12 -37.88
CA THR A 297 0.81 34.95 -39.34
C THR A 297 0.36 33.54 -39.73
N ILE A 298 -0.56 33.46 -40.69
CA ILE A 298 -1.01 32.22 -41.33
C ILE A 298 -0.31 32.14 -42.69
N PHE A 299 0.27 30.99 -43.03
CA PHE A 299 0.51 30.62 -44.43
C PHE A 299 0.05 29.19 -44.68
N ASN A 300 -0.70 29.04 -45.76
CA ASN A 300 -1.24 27.79 -46.28
C ASN A 300 -0.49 27.45 -47.57
N ASN A 301 -0.33 26.15 -47.89
CA ASN A 301 -0.20 25.58 -49.25
C ASN A 301 0.57 24.24 -49.24
N ASN A 302 -0.13 23.11 -49.30
CA ASN A 302 -0.35 22.41 -50.57
C ASN A 302 -1.10 21.11 -50.33
N GLY A 303 -2.28 20.97 -50.96
CA GLY A 303 -3.02 19.72 -50.98
C GLY A 303 -2.51 18.80 -52.09
N SER A 304 -2.19 17.56 -51.74
CA SER A 304 -2.06 16.46 -52.71
C SER A 304 -2.51 15.16 -52.05
N SER A 305 -3.73 14.72 -52.37
CA SER A 305 -4.28 13.43 -51.96
C SER A 305 -3.64 12.29 -52.77
N ILE A 306 -3.04 11.31 -52.10
CA ILE A 306 -2.59 10.06 -52.72
C ILE A 306 -3.28 8.89 -52.02
N PHE A 307 -4.05 8.13 -52.79
CA PHE A 307 -4.65 6.86 -52.35
C PHE A 307 -3.56 5.77 -52.27
N TYR A 308 -3.63 4.91 -51.25
CA TYR A 308 -2.90 3.64 -51.24
C TYR A 308 -3.77 2.52 -50.66
N GLN A 309 -3.91 1.43 -51.43
CA GLN A 309 -4.42 0.14 -50.94
C GLN A 309 -3.26 -0.71 -50.39
N PRO A 310 -3.51 -1.62 -49.44
CA PRO A 310 -2.46 -2.38 -48.78
C PRO A 310 -1.95 -3.56 -49.63
N GLY A 311 -0.65 -3.59 -49.89
CA GLY A 311 0.09 -4.75 -50.42
C GLY A 311 1.00 -5.36 -49.36
N HIS A 312 1.16 -6.69 -49.39
CA HIS A 312 2.03 -7.43 -48.47
C HIS A 312 3.51 -7.16 -48.75
N GLU A 313 4.30 -6.88 -47.70
CA GLU A 313 5.75 -7.16 -47.75
C GLU A 313 6.30 -7.52 -46.37
N GLN A 314 7.01 -8.65 -46.28
CA GLN A 314 7.69 -9.11 -45.06
C GLN A 314 9.11 -8.53 -45.00
N VAL A 315 9.33 -7.50 -44.18
CA VAL A 315 10.69 -7.00 -43.94
C VAL A 315 11.39 -7.87 -42.88
N LYS A 316 12.28 -8.77 -43.34
CA LYS A 316 13.28 -9.42 -42.48
C LYS A 316 14.45 -8.45 -42.25
N LEU A 317 14.65 -8.00 -41.02
CA LEU A 317 15.86 -7.28 -40.61
C LEU A 317 16.94 -8.28 -40.18
N ASN A 318 17.91 -8.53 -41.07
CA ASN A 318 19.19 -9.15 -40.70
C ASN A 318 20.17 -8.04 -40.33
N LEU A 319 20.74 -8.10 -39.12
CA LEU A 319 21.90 -7.32 -38.73
C LEU A 319 23.16 -8.17 -38.99
N LYS A 320 24.14 -7.60 -39.69
CA LYS A 320 25.53 -8.08 -39.75
C LYS A 320 26.45 -6.95 -39.35
N GLU A 321 27.49 -7.27 -38.60
CA GLU A 321 28.58 -6.36 -38.28
C GLU A 321 29.70 -6.42 -39.33
N SER A 322 30.46 -5.32 -39.33
CA SER A 322 31.88 -5.18 -39.65
C SER A 322 32.33 -4.71 -41.06
N ASP A 323 33.07 -3.59 -41.00
CA ASP A 323 34.31 -3.21 -41.68
C ASP A 323 34.35 -2.43 -43.02
N GLU A 324 34.95 -1.24 -42.85
CA GLU A 324 35.79 -0.37 -43.72
C GLU A 324 35.31 0.20 -45.08
N VAL A 325 35.21 1.54 -45.07
CA VAL A 325 35.66 2.53 -46.08
C VAL A 325 35.19 2.36 -47.53
N GLY A 326 34.19 3.18 -47.90
CA GLY A 326 33.89 3.51 -49.29
C GLY A 326 32.90 4.68 -49.37
N ALA A 327 33.35 5.84 -49.87
CA ALA A 327 32.53 7.05 -49.88
C ALA A 327 31.42 7.00 -50.95
N ASN A 328 30.17 6.98 -50.53
CA ASN A 328 29.03 7.60 -51.22
C ASN A 328 27.82 7.69 -50.27
N ALA A 329 27.74 8.78 -49.52
CA ALA A 329 26.65 9.01 -48.57
C ALA A 329 25.36 9.43 -49.29
N THR A 330 24.58 8.46 -49.76
CA THR A 330 23.13 8.67 -49.88
C THR A 330 22.60 8.94 -48.48
N ALA A 331 22.01 10.12 -48.26
CA ALA A 331 21.49 10.51 -46.96
C ALA A 331 20.27 9.65 -46.59
N GLU A 332 20.49 8.52 -45.92
CA GLU A 332 19.44 7.78 -45.24
C GLU A 332 18.78 8.71 -44.21
N VAL A 333 17.49 8.99 -44.42
CA VAL A 333 16.68 9.74 -43.47
C VAL A 333 16.43 8.84 -42.26
N VAL A 334 17.33 8.89 -41.28
CA VAL A 334 17.21 8.16 -40.01
C VAL A 334 15.98 8.70 -39.27
N LYS A 335 14.85 8.03 -39.48
CA LYS A 335 13.56 8.38 -38.90
C LYS A 335 13.61 8.19 -37.38
N ARG A 336 13.81 9.28 -36.64
CA ARG A 336 13.85 9.27 -35.17
C ARG A 336 12.46 9.02 -34.59
N TYR A 337 12.13 7.76 -34.38
CA TYR A 337 10.94 7.35 -33.62
C TYR A 337 11.00 7.86 -32.17
N SER A 338 9.86 8.34 -31.68
CA SER A 338 9.61 8.70 -30.28
C SER A 338 9.80 7.50 -29.34
N LYS A 339 9.97 7.75 -28.04
CA LYS A 339 9.96 6.68 -27.01
C LYS A 339 8.67 5.85 -27.11
N LEU A 340 7.54 6.51 -27.36
CA LEU A 340 6.21 5.94 -27.47
C LEU A 340 6.06 4.96 -28.65
N GLU A 341 6.51 5.33 -29.84
CA GLU A 341 6.50 4.44 -31.02
C GLU A 341 7.43 3.24 -30.85
N LYS A 342 8.57 3.42 -30.18
CA LYS A 342 9.50 2.31 -29.86
C LYS A 342 8.87 1.35 -28.86
N MET A 343 8.23 1.87 -27.83
CA MET A 343 7.45 1.09 -26.87
C MET A 343 6.39 0.28 -27.61
N GLU A 344 5.57 0.92 -28.46
CA GLU A 344 4.52 0.25 -29.23
C GLU A 344 5.05 -0.83 -30.16
N ALA A 345 6.16 -0.58 -30.87
CA ALA A 345 6.80 -1.59 -31.70
C ALA A 345 7.30 -2.79 -30.88
N ASN A 346 7.75 -2.58 -29.64
CA ASN A 346 8.10 -3.67 -28.71
C ASN A 346 6.84 -4.42 -28.27
N LEU A 347 5.79 -3.70 -27.86
CA LEU A 347 4.49 -4.26 -27.47
C LEU A 347 3.93 -5.17 -28.58
N ALA A 348 3.98 -4.72 -29.83
CA ALA A 348 3.54 -5.46 -31.01
C ALA A 348 4.29 -6.80 -31.21
N ARG A 349 5.61 -6.82 -31.02
CA ARG A 349 6.40 -8.07 -31.12
C ARG A 349 6.03 -9.07 -30.01
N VAL A 350 5.72 -8.58 -28.81
CA VAL A 350 5.24 -9.45 -27.73
C VAL A 350 3.86 -10.03 -28.04
N ARG A 351 2.90 -9.23 -28.57
CA ARG A 351 1.57 -9.73 -29.02
C ARG A 351 1.71 -10.93 -29.95
N VAL A 352 2.56 -10.81 -30.98
CA VAL A 352 2.83 -11.87 -31.95
C VAL A 352 3.38 -13.11 -31.26
N SER A 353 4.40 -12.96 -30.42
CA SER A 353 5.06 -14.09 -29.78
C SER A 353 4.15 -14.84 -28.79
N ILE A 354 3.25 -14.14 -28.08
CA ILE A 354 2.23 -14.75 -27.22
C ILE A 354 1.20 -15.51 -28.07
N ARG A 355 0.74 -14.92 -29.18
CA ARG A 355 -0.22 -15.56 -30.11
C ARG A 355 0.37 -16.82 -30.74
N GLU A 356 1.66 -16.82 -31.07
CA GLU A 356 2.39 -18.00 -31.56
C GLU A 356 2.45 -19.10 -30.50
N ALA A 357 2.85 -18.77 -29.27
CA ALA A 357 2.82 -19.72 -28.15
C ALA A 357 1.41 -20.26 -27.88
N ALA A 358 0.36 -19.44 -28.06
CA ALA A 358 -1.03 -19.84 -27.89
C ALA A 358 -1.55 -20.82 -28.95
N ARG A 359 -1.00 -20.80 -30.18
CA ARG A 359 -1.34 -21.77 -31.24
C ARG A 359 -0.89 -23.19 -30.89
N ILE A 360 0.22 -23.31 -30.15
CA ILE A 360 0.74 -24.59 -29.67
C ILE A 360 -0.09 -25.05 -28.48
N ARG A 361 -1.10 -25.90 -28.71
CA ARG A 361 -2.01 -26.45 -27.70
C ARG A 361 -1.38 -27.53 -26.80
N ASN A 362 -0.08 -27.43 -26.49
CA ASN A 362 0.58 -28.35 -25.59
C ASN A 362 0.16 -28.10 -24.14
N LEU A 363 -0.02 -29.18 -23.37
CA LEU A 363 -0.32 -29.13 -21.94
C LEU A 363 0.91 -28.76 -21.08
N THR A 364 2.08 -28.60 -21.69
CA THR A 364 3.33 -28.21 -21.06
C THR A 364 3.94 -27.10 -21.91
N SER A 365 4.45 -26.04 -21.27
CA SER A 365 5.23 -25.02 -21.98
C SER A 365 6.49 -25.61 -22.62
N LEU A 366 6.88 -25.11 -23.79
CA LEU A 366 8.14 -25.44 -24.44
C LEU A 366 9.32 -24.54 -24.04
N HIS A 367 9.05 -23.44 -23.33
CA HIS A 367 10.09 -22.55 -22.81
C HIS A 367 10.75 -23.14 -21.57
N GLN A 368 12.08 -23.11 -21.54
CA GLN A 368 12.88 -23.41 -20.35
C GLN A 368 12.76 -22.24 -19.36
N ASP A 369 12.51 -22.58 -18.10
CA ASP A 369 12.64 -21.69 -16.94
C ASP A 369 13.08 -22.55 -15.75
N GLU A 370 14.12 -22.11 -15.05
CA GLU A 370 14.73 -22.87 -13.94
C GLU A 370 13.82 -22.89 -12.71
N ASP A 371 13.00 -21.84 -12.52
CA ASP A 371 12.11 -21.71 -11.37
C ASP A 371 10.80 -22.50 -11.52
N TYR A 372 10.04 -22.29 -12.60
CA TYR A 372 8.82 -23.06 -12.85
C TYR A 372 8.33 -23.00 -14.30
N VAL A 373 8.11 -24.19 -14.87
CA VAL A 373 7.44 -24.36 -16.16
C VAL A 373 5.94 -24.65 -15.94
N PRO A 374 5.02 -23.78 -16.37
CA PRO A 374 3.58 -24.03 -16.34
C PRO A 374 3.19 -25.29 -17.12
N GLN A 375 2.45 -26.15 -16.44
CA GLN A 375 2.00 -27.43 -16.99
C GLN A 375 0.67 -27.90 -16.42
N GLY A 376 -0.02 -28.69 -17.23
CA GLY A 376 -1.24 -29.39 -16.88
C GLY A 376 -2.53 -28.58 -17.09
N PRO A 377 -3.68 -29.25 -16.91
CA PRO A 377 -5.01 -28.74 -17.24
C PRO A 377 -5.57 -27.71 -16.25
N ILE A 378 -4.74 -27.20 -15.34
CA ILE A 378 -5.11 -26.08 -14.45
C ILE A 378 -5.04 -24.73 -15.15
N TYR A 379 -4.28 -24.63 -16.24
CA TYR A 379 -4.23 -23.45 -17.11
C TYR A 379 -5.20 -23.61 -18.29
N ARG A 380 -5.72 -22.50 -18.81
CA ARG A 380 -6.43 -22.48 -20.10
C ARG A 380 -5.46 -22.71 -21.27
N ASN A 381 -4.28 -22.12 -21.19
CA ASN A 381 -3.16 -22.35 -22.12
C ASN A 381 -1.83 -22.12 -21.38
N ALA A 382 -1.17 -23.20 -20.97
CA ALA A 382 0.06 -23.15 -20.19
C ALA A 382 1.24 -22.51 -20.96
N ASN A 383 1.32 -22.75 -22.28
CA ASN A 383 2.40 -22.23 -23.12
C ASN A 383 2.26 -20.72 -23.36
N ALA A 384 1.06 -20.24 -23.68
CA ALA A 384 0.78 -18.80 -23.80
C ALA A 384 0.95 -18.07 -22.46
N PHE A 385 0.52 -18.71 -21.35
CA PHE A 385 0.74 -18.19 -20.01
C PHE A 385 2.23 -17.97 -19.75
N HIS A 386 3.06 -19.00 -19.94
CA HIS A 386 4.50 -18.91 -19.70
C HIS A 386 5.22 -17.95 -20.66
N ARG A 387 4.90 -17.98 -21.97
CA ARG A 387 5.56 -17.11 -22.95
C ARG A 387 5.41 -15.64 -22.58
N SER A 388 4.19 -15.24 -22.25
CA SER A 388 3.86 -13.88 -21.87
C SER A 388 4.39 -13.52 -20.48
N TYR A 389 4.60 -14.51 -19.60
CA TYR A 389 5.21 -14.32 -18.29
C TYR A 389 6.69 -13.92 -18.45
N LEU A 390 7.42 -14.62 -19.31
CA LEU A 390 8.83 -14.33 -19.62
C LEU A 390 9.05 -13.00 -20.37
N GLU A 391 8.08 -12.52 -21.16
CA GLU A 391 8.17 -11.20 -21.80
C GLU A 391 7.78 -10.06 -20.84
N MET A 392 6.86 -10.34 -19.92
CA MET A 392 6.49 -9.44 -18.84
C MET A 392 7.70 -9.12 -17.93
N GLU A 393 8.48 -10.13 -17.52
CA GLU A 393 9.68 -9.95 -16.68
C GLU A 393 10.71 -8.97 -17.30
N LYS A 394 10.74 -8.86 -18.63
CA LYS A 394 11.71 -8.03 -19.37
C LYS A 394 11.25 -6.58 -19.55
N LEU A 395 9.97 -6.38 -19.82
CA LEU A 395 9.45 -5.12 -20.38
C LEU A 395 8.51 -4.37 -19.46
N PHE A 396 7.90 -5.03 -18.47
CA PHE A 396 6.86 -4.39 -17.68
C PHE A 396 7.43 -3.41 -16.67
N LYS A 397 6.90 -2.18 -16.68
CA LYS A 397 7.28 -1.09 -15.79
C LYS A 397 6.04 -0.34 -15.32
N ILE A 398 5.99 -0.03 -14.03
CA ILE A 398 4.89 0.69 -13.37
C ILE A 398 5.45 2.01 -12.87
N TYR A 399 4.85 3.13 -13.28
CA TYR A 399 5.02 4.39 -12.56
C TYR A 399 3.97 4.46 -11.45
N VAL A 400 4.39 4.86 -10.25
CA VAL A 400 3.47 5.11 -9.13
C VAL A 400 3.48 6.61 -8.88
N TYR A 401 2.32 7.26 -8.98
CA TYR A 401 2.19 8.68 -8.65
C TYR A 401 2.61 8.94 -7.20
N GLU A 402 3.21 10.09 -6.92
CA GLU A 402 3.71 10.46 -5.58
C GLU A 402 2.73 11.36 -4.81
N GLU A 403 1.62 11.72 -5.45
CA GLU A 403 0.56 12.55 -4.90
C GLU A 403 -0.32 11.79 -3.93
N GLY A 404 -0.75 12.50 -2.90
CA GLY A 404 -1.63 12.00 -1.87
C GLY A 404 -0.90 11.70 -0.57
N GLU A 405 -1.64 11.80 0.52
CA GLU A 405 -1.09 11.61 1.87
C GLU A 405 -1.62 10.33 2.52
N THR A 406 -0.73 9.69 3.26
CA THR A 406 -1.07 8.58 4.13
C THR A 406 -1.99 9.07 5.25
N PRO A 407 -3.08 8.36 5.57
CA PRO A 407 -3.29 6.95 5.22
C PRO A 407 -4.25 6.70 4.03
N LEU A 408 -4.80 7.75 3.40
CA LEU A 408 -5.72 7.58 2.26
C LEU A 408 -4.99 7.11 0.98
N PHE A 409 -3.72 7.50 0.85
CA PHE A 409 -2.84 7.17 -0.26
C PHE A 409 -1.54 6.54 0.25
N HIS A 410 -0.91 5.70 -0.58
CA HIS A 410 0.37 5.01 -0.30
C HIS A 410 0.37 4.06 0.92
N ASP A 411 -0.80 3.78 1.48
CA ASP A 411 -0.97 2.87 2.60
C ASP A 411 -2.30 2.12 2.47
N GLY A 412 -2.45 1.05 3.23
CA GLY A 412 -3.66 0.23 3.28
C GLY A 412 -3.52 -0.91 4.29
N PRO A 413 -4.64 -1.55 4.68
CA PRO A 413 -4.60 -2.59 5.69
C PRO A 413 -3.86 -3.83 5.18
N CYS A 414 -2.77 -4.23 5.84
CA CYS A 414 -2.03 -5.48 5.59
C CYS A 414 -2.53 -6.66 6.47
N LYS A 415 -3.66 -6.49 7.16
CA LYS A 415 -4.29 -7.47 8.06
C LYS A 415 -5.80 -7.53 7.73
N SER A 416 -6.51 -8.52 8.27
CA SER A 416 -7.95 -8.78 8.03
C SER A 416 -8.27 -9.24 6.59
N ILE A 417 -9.56 -9.19 6.21
CA ILE A 417 -10.06 -9.57 4.88
C ILE A 417 -9.53 -8.66 3.77
N TYR A 418 -9.26 -7.40 4.10
CA TYR A 418 -8.71 -6.40 3.17
C TYR A 418 -7.18 -6.45 3.04
N SER A 419 -6.51 -7.42 3.68
CA SER A 419 -5.04 -7.51 3.72
C SER A 419 -4.38 -7.45 2.34
N SER A 420 -5.08 -7.93 1.32
CA SER A 420 -4.62 -7.97 -0.07
C SER A 420 -4.45 -6.58 -0.69
N GLU A 421 -5.28 -5.60 -0.31
CA GLU A 421 -5.17 -4.21 -0.78
C GLU A 421 -3.93 -3.54 -0.19
N GLY A 422 -3.76 -3.59 1.14
CA GLY A 422 -2.60 -3.02 1.81
C GLY A 422 -1.29 -3.69 1.40
N THR A 423 -1.23 -5.02 1.34
CA THR A 423 -0.02 -5.72 0.91
C THR A 423 0.39 -5.34 -0.52
N PHE A 424 -0.56 -5.21 -1.44
CA PHE A 424 -0.24 -4.78 -2.82
C PHE A 424 0.31 -3.36 -2.89
N ILE A 425 -0.31 -2.42 -2.17
CA ILE A 425 0.18 -1.03 -2.10
C ILE A 425 1.58 -1.02 -1.46
N HIS A 426 1.78 -1.78 -0.38
CA HIS A 426 3.05 -1.90 0.32
C HIS A 426 4.19 -2.43 -0.56
N GLU A 427 3.94 -3.51 -1.31
CA GLU A 427 4.95 -4.11 -2.20
C GLU A 427 5.18 -3.26 -3.45
N LEU A 428 4.19 -2.53 -3.96
CA LEU A 428 4.44 -1.50 -4.99
C LEU A 428 5.24 -0.32 -4.46
N GLU A 429 5.04 0.10 -3.20
CA GLU A 429 5.79 1.20 -2.62
C GLU A 429 7.25 0.82 -2.29
N LYS A 430 7.46 -0.31 -1.62
CA LYS A 430 8.79 -0.76 -1.20
C LYS A 430 9.55 -1.55 -2.27
N GLY A 431 8.83 -2.17 -3.20
CA GLY A 431 9.39 -3.08 -4.19
C GLY A 431 10.31 -2.38 -5.20
N LYS A 432 11.46 -3.00 -5.46
CA LYS A 432 12.35 -2.66 -6.57
C LYS A 432 11.98 -3.37 -7.88
N SER A 433 11.04 -4.31 -7.81
CA SER A 433 10.54 -5.07 -8.95
C SER A 433 9.45 -4.28 -9.67
N TYR A 434 9.61 -4.11 -10.99
CA TYR A 434 8.68 -3.42 -11.91
C TYR A 434 8.43 -1.92 -11.66
N ARG A 435 8.51 -1.37 -10.45
CA ARG A 435 8.44 0.09 -10.23
C ARG A 435 9.56 0.79 -11.00
N THR A 436 9.22 1.85 -11.74
CA THR A 436 10.17 2.81 -12.31
C THR A 436 9.92 4.21 -11.75
N ARG A 437 10.97 5.04 -11.76
CA ARG A 437 10.90 6.47 -11.46
C ARG A 437 10.88 7.34 -12.73
N ASP A 438 11.20 6.78 -13.90
CA ASP A 438 10.99 7.47 -15.18
C ASP A 438 9.58 7.12 -15.71
N PRO A 439 8.60 8.05 -15.70
CA PRO A 439 7.27 7.80 -16.22
C PRO A 439 7.24 7.55 -17.74
N GLU A 440 8.33 7.83 -18.48
CA GLU A 440 8.47 7.49 -19.90
C GLU A 440 8.91 6.03 -20.14
N GLU A 441 9.37 5.32 -19.12
CA GLU A 441 9.62 3.87 -19.20
C GLU A 441 8.38 3.03 -18.87
N ALA A 442 7.39 3.63 -18.20
CA ALA A 442 6.22 2.93 -17.69
C ALA A 442 5.26 2.50 -18.80
N LEU A 443 4.77 1.25 -18.70
CA LEU A 443 3.66 0.77 -19.53
C LEU A 443 2.29 1.14 -18.92
N VAL A 444 2.27 1.37 -17.60
CA VAL A 444 1.07 1.61 -16.80
C VAL A 444 1.36 2.53 -15.62
N TYR A 445 0.33 3.23 -15.14
CA TYR A 445 0.42 4.20 -14.06
C TYR A 445 -0.51 3.80 -12.90
N PHE A 446 0.06 3.58 -11.72
CA PHE A 446 -0.72 3.23 -10.53
C PHE A 446 -1.26 4.48 -9.82
N LEU A 447 -2.52 4.43 -9.44
CA LEU A 447 -3.20 5.40 -8.56
C LEU A 447 -3.19 4.84 -7.12
N PRO A 448 -2.26 5.25 -6.24
CA PRO A 448 -2.01 4.62 -4.94
C PRO A 448 -3.03 4.94 -3.84
N PHE A 449 -4.29 5.21 -4.16
CA PHE A 449 -5.32 5.39 -3.14
C PHE A 449 -5.89 4.05 -2.65
N SER A 450 -6.11 3.93 -1.34
CA SER A 450 -6.85 2.80 -0.75
C SER A 450 -8.32 3.17 -0.58
N VAL A 451 -9.21 2.40 -1.22
CA VAL A 451 -10.65 2.56 -1.02
C VAL A 451 -11.04 2.13 0.40
N VAL A 452 -10.34 1.14 0.98
CA VAL A 452 -10.60 0.72 2.37
C VAL A 452 -10.26 1.84 3.35
N MET A 453 -9.12 2.53 3.18
CA MET A 453 -8.78 3.69 4.01
C MET A 453 -9.72 4.87 3.72
N MET A 454 -10.18 5.08 2.48
CA MET A 454 -11.25 6.06 2.23
C MET A 454 -12.54 5.74 3.01
N VAL A 455 -12.94 4.47 3.12
CA VAL A 455 -14.10 4.07 3.93
C VAL A 455 -13.84 4.29 5.42
N GLU A 456 -12.73 3.77 5.97
CA GLU A 456 -12.43 3.87 7.41
C GLU A 456 -12.29 5.32 7.91
N TYR A 457 -11.86 6.24 7.05
CA TYR A 457 -11.50 7.61 7.43
C TYR A 457 -12.53 8.67 7.01
N LEU A 458 -13.23 8.49 5.87
CA LEU A 458 -14.15 9.49 5.30
C LEU A 458 -15.63 9.11 5.46
N TYR A 459 -15.98 7.83 5.63
CA TYR A 459 -17.38 7.42 5.80
C TYR A 459 -17.87 7.69 7.22
N VAL A 460 -19.03 8.35 7.34
CA VAL A 460 -19.73 8.50 8.62
C VAL A 460 -20.66 7.30 8.82
N PRO A 461 -20.49 6.47 9.86
CA PRO A 461 -21.34 5.30 10.09
C PRO A 461 -22.83 5.65 10.13
N ASN A 462 -23.66 4.83 9.50
CA ASN A 462 -25.12 4.99 9.33
C ASN A 462 -25.60 6.21 8.51
N SER A 463 -24.71 7.09 8.03
CA SER A 463 -25.10 8.20 7.15
C SER A 463 -25.63 7.73 5.80
N HIS A 464 -25.08 6.62 5.27
CA HIS A 464 -25.21 6.19 3.87
C HIS A 464 -24.64 7.20 2.85
N GLU A 465 -23.98 8.27 3.32
CA GLU A 465 -23.33 9.29 2.51
C GLU A 465 -21.92 8.86 2.15
N ILE A 466 -21.68 8.64 0.86
CA ILE A 466 -20.35 8.26 0.34
C ILE A 466 -19.72 9.35 -0.54
N GLU A 467 -20.34 10.53 -0.61
CA GLU A 467 -19.87 11.62 -1.47
C GLU A 467 -18.48 12.11 -1.12
N ALA A 468 -18.08 12.08 0.16
CA ALA A 468 -16.75 12.47 0.59
C ALA A 468 -15.66 11.62 -0.09
N ILE A 469 -15.89 10.31 -0.21
CA ILE A 469 -15.01 9.38 -0.92
C ILE A 469 -14.96 9.74 -2.41
N GLY A 470 -16.11 10.00 -3.01
CA GLY A 470 -16.21 10.42 -4.42
C GLY A 470 -15.47 11.72 -4.71
N ARG A 471 -15.62 12.74 -3.84
CA ARG A 471 -14.92 14.03 -3.95
C ARG A 471 -13.40 13.85 -3.93
N VAL A 472 -12.86 13.08 -2.97
CA VAL A 472 -11.40 12.83 -2.89
C VAL A 472 -10.87 12.16 -4.16
N VAL A 473 -11.60 11.21 -4.76
CA VAL A 473 -11.18 10.60 -6.04
C VAL A 473 -11.24 11.59 -7.21
N VAL A 474 -12.28 12.43 -7.29
CA VAL A 474 -12.37 13.49 -8.32
C VAL A 474 -11.22 14.48 -8.18
N ASP A 475 -10.98 14.98 -6.97
CA ASP A 475 -9.91 15.94 -6.68
C ASP A 475 -8.53 15.32 -6.94
N TYR A 476 -8.32 14.05 -6.59
CA TYR A 476 -7.08 13.35 -6.89
C TYR A 476 -6.81 13.26 -8.38
N ILE A 477 -7.79 12.81 -9.17
CA ILE A 477 -7.63 12.74 -10.63
C ILE A 477 -7.40 14.14 -11.22
N ASN A 478 -8.06 15.18 -10.71
CA ASN A 478 -7.80 16.56 -11.11
C ASN A 478 -6.34 16.99 -10.83
N VAL A 479 -5.76 16.63 -9.68
CA VAL A 479 -4.34 16.89 -9.39
C VAL A 479 -3.45 16.16 -10.39
N ILE A 480 -3.65 14.85 -10.59
CA ILE A 480 -2.85 14.04 -11.52
C ILE A 480 -2.94 14.56 -12.96
N SER A 481 -4.14 14.88 -13.44
CA SER A 481 -4.37 15.31 -14.83
C SER A 481 -3.87 16.72 -15.12
N ASN A 482 -3.77 17.60 -14.11
CA ASN A 482 -3.18 18.93 -14.28
C ASN A 482 -1.66 18.91 -14.12
N LYS A 483 -1.11 18.05 -13.25
CA LYS A 483 0.33 17.98 -12.97
C LYS A 483 1.11 17.17 -14.02
N TYR A 484 0.50 16.13 -14.61
CA TYR A 484 1.18 15.20 -15.52
C TYR A 484 0.50 15.04 -16.88
N PRO A 485 1.27 14.92 -17.99
CA PRO A 485 0.70 14.72 -19.32
C PRO A 485 0.09 13.32 -19.52
N PHE A 486 0.51 12.33 -18.72
CA PHE A 486 0.23 10.91 -18.96
C PHE A 486 -1.26 10.55 -18.87
N TRP A 487 -2.00 11.10 -17.89
CA TRP A 487 -3.45 10.91 -17.79
C TRP A 487 -4.19 11.42 -19.03
N ASN A 488 -3.82 12.62 -19.50
CA ASN A 488 -4.47 13.24 -20.66
C ASN A 488 -4.08 12.55 -21.99
N ARG A 489 -2.87 11.96 -22.07
CA ARG A 489 -2.41 11.17 -23.22
C ARG A 489 -3.32 9.98 -23.53
N SER A 490 -3.78 9.28 -22.49
CA SER A 490 -4.57 8.04 -22.61
C SER A 490 -6.03 8.19 -22.22
N LEU A 491 -6.43 9.36 -21.70
CA LEU A 491 -7.68 9.57 -20.97
C LEU A 491 -7.88 8.53 -19.84
N GLY A 492 -6.79 8.22 -19.14
CA GLY A 492 -6.75 7.24 -18.06
C GLY A 492 -6.64 5.77 -18.50
N ALA A 493 -6.53 5.44 -19.80
CA ALA A 493 -6.58 4.05 -20.27
C ALA A 493 -5.35 3.19 -19.90
N ASP A 494 -4.19 3.81 -19.69
CA ASP A 494 -2.97 3.17 -19.15
C ASP A 494 -2.84 3.32 -17.61
N HIS A 495 -3.88 3.86 -16.95
CA HIS A 495 -3.95 3.99 -15.49
C HIS A 495 -4.68 2.82 -14.86
N PHE A 496 -4.29 2.48 -13.63
CA PHE A 496 -5.00 1.49 -12.84
C PHE A 496 -5.13 1.86 -11.37
N MET A 497 -6.21 1.34 -10.76
CA MET A 497 -6.46 1.38 -9.32
C MET A 497 -6.62 -0.05 -8.79
N LEU A 498 -6.43 -0.25 -7.48
CA LEU A 498 -6.83 -1.46 -6.76
C LEU A 498 -7.95 -1.14 -5.77
N SER A 499 -8.91 -2.05 -5.62
CA SER A 499 -9.78 -2.07 -4.44
C SER A 499 -10.25 -3.49 -4.10
N CYS A 500 -10.24 -3.81 -2.81
CA CYS A 500 -10.83 -5.02 -2.26
C CYS A 500 -12.00 -4.76 -1.30
N HIS A 501 -12.47 -3.51 -1.24
CA HIS A 501 -13.75 -3.17 -0.63
C HIS A 501 -14.89 -3.31 -1.67
N ASP A 502 -16.08 -3.71 -1.22
CA ASP A 502 -17.29 -3.78 -2.05
C ASP A 502 -17.64 -2.45 -2.76
N TRP A 503 -17.19 -1.30 -2.23
CA TRP A 503 -17.42 0.03 -2.81
C TRP A 503 -16.46 0.39 -3.94
N GLY A 504 -15.41 -0.40 -4.22
CA GLY A 504 -14.46 -0.15 -5.32
C GLY A 504 -15.11 0.22 -6.66
N PRO A 505 -16.10 -0.54 -7.17
CA PRO A 505 -16.86 -0.18 -8.38
C PRO A 505 -17.53 1.20 -8.28
N ARG A 506 -18.20 1.50 -7.16
CA ARG A 506 -18.92 2.76 -6.95
C ARG A 506 -17.97 3.95 -6.79
N THR A 507 -16.89 3.80 -6.03
CA THR A 507 -15.81 4.78 -5.89
C THR A 507 -15.20 5.12 -7.25
N SER A 508 -14.93 4.12 -8.09
CA SER A 508 -14.42 4.35 -9.47
C SER A 508 -15.40 5.10 -10.37
N SER A 509 -16.71 5.06 -10.08
CA SER A 509 -17.78 5.63 -10.93
C SER A 509 -17.88 7.15 -10.89
N TYR A 510 -17.32 7.80 -9.86
CA TYR A 510 -17.32 9.27 -9.72
C TYR A 510 -16.51 9.97 -10.83
N VAL A 511 -15.54 9.27 -11.44
CA VAL A 511 -14.77 9.77 -12.58
C VAL A 511 -15.04 8.87 -13.78
N SER A 512 -15.74 9.37 -14.81
CA SER A 512 -16.16 8.54 -15.95
C SER A 512 -14.99 7.88 -16.68
N GLN A 513 -13.83 8.53 -16.75
CA GLN A 513 -12.60 7.98 -17.35
C GLN A 513 -12.05 6.83 -16.51
N LEU A 514 -12.02 6.96 -15.19
CA LEU A 514 -11.58 5.92 -14.26
C LEU A 514 -12.48 4.67 -14.34
N PHE A 515 -13.80 4.87 -14.41
CA PHE A 515 -14.75 3.76 -14.54
C PHE A 515 -14.67 3.07 -15.91
N LYS A 516 -14.62 3.84 -17.01
CA LYS A 516 -14.76 3.31 -18.38
C LYS A 516 -13.42 2.92 -18.99
N ASN A 517 -12.40 3.77 -18.89
CA ASN A 517 -11.14 3.63 -19.62
C ASN A 517 -10.06 2.93 -18.79
N SER A 518 -9.87 3.34 -17.53
CA SER A 518 -8.80 2.80 -16.66
C SER A 518 -9.03 1.34 -16.29
N ILE A 519 -7.94 0.63 -16.01
CA ILE A 519 -7.97 -0.75 -15.55
C ILE A 519 -8.31 -0.76 -14.06
N ARG A 520 -9.40 -1.41 -13.65
CA ARG A 520 -9.71 -1.57 -12.23
C ARG A 520 -9.33 -2.98 -11.81
N VAL A 521 -8.40 -3.07 -10.88
CA VAL A 521 -8.07 -4.31 -10.20
C VAL A 521 -9.02 -4.40 -9.00
N LEU A 522 -9.88 -5.41 -8.95
CA LEU A 522 -10.98 -5.49 -7.98
C LEU A 522 -11.07 -6.88 -7.35
N CYS A 523 -11.14 -6.98 -6.01
CA CYS A 523 -11.58 -8.23 -5.38
C CYS A 523 -13.08 -8.48 -5.64
N ASN A 524 -13.92 -7.44 -5.53
CA ASN A 524 -15.35 -7.50 -5.87
C ASN A 524 -15.57 -7.47 -7.40
N ALA A 525 -15.15 -8.54 -8.08
CA ALA A 525 -15.19 -8.67 -9.53
C ALA A 525 -16.58 -9.11 -10.04
N ASN A 526 -17.59 -8.25 -9.88
CA ASN A 526 -18.98 -8.51 -10.27
C ASN A 526 -19.37 -7.83 -11.59
N THR A 527 -19.73 -8.61 -12.62
CA THR A 527 -20.12 -8.04 -13.93
C THR A 527 -21.42 -7.25 -13.90
N SER A 528 -22.34 -7.50 -12.95
CA SER A 528 -23.55 -6.68 -12.80
C SER A 528 -23.30 -5.31 -12.16
N GLU A 529 -22.15 -5.13 -11.50
CA GLU A 529 -21.68 -3.84 -10.95
C GLU A 529 -20.73 -3.11 -11.93
N GLY A 530 -20.71 -3.58 -13.19
CA GLY A 530 -19.94 -2.98 -14.27
C GLY A 530 -18.48 -3.43 -14.35
N PHE A 531 -18.06 -4.49 -13.63
CA PHE A 531 -16.77 -5.14 -13.88
C PHE A 531 -16.74 -5.68 -15.32
N ASN A 532 -15.71 -5.32 -16.09
CA ASN A 532 -15.56 -5.73 -17.48
C ASN A 532 -14.34 -6.67 -17.62
N PRO A 533 -14.52 -8.00 -17.79
CA PRO A 533 -13.42 -8.95 -17.96
C PRO A 533 -12.52 -8.69 -19.17
N SER A 534 -12.94 -7.83 -20.10
CA SER A 534 -12.14 -7.39 -21.26
C SER A 534 -11.22 -6.20 -20.95
N LYS A 535 -11.17 -5.72 -19.70
CA LYS A 535 -10.42 -4.52 -19.29
C LYS A 535 -9.96 -4.60 -17.83
N ASP A 536 -10.87 -4.90 -16.91
CA ASP A 536 -10.66 -4.99 -15.47
C ASP A 536 -10.08 -6.36 -15.08
N ALA A 537 -9.45 -6.43 -13.90
CA ALA A 537 -8.76 -7.62 -13.41
C ALA A 537 -9.28 -8.05 -12.03
N SER A 538 -9.50 -9.35 -11.84
CA SER A 538 -10.05 -9.91 -10.61
C SER A 538 -8.95 -10.31 -9.62
N PHE A 539 -8.96 -9.70 -8.43
CA PHE A 539 -7.96 -9.91 -7.38
C PHE A 539 -8.39 -10.94 -6.34
N PRO A 540 -7.49 -11.80 -5.82
CA PRO A 540 -7.84 -12.67 -4.71
C PRO A 540 -7.99 -11.86 -3.42
N GLU A 541 -9.17 -11.98 -2.79
CA GLU A 541 -9.36 -11.54 -1.41
C GLU A 541 -8.74 -12.57 -0.46
N ILE A 542 -7.76 -12.15 0.33
CA ILE A 542 -7.00 -13.00 1.25
C ILE A 542 -7.18 -12.46 2.66
N HIS A 543 -7.56 -13.32 3.59
CA HIS A 543 -7.76 -12.97 4.99
C HIS A 543 -6.51 -13.31 5.83
N LEU A 544 -5.59 -12.35 5.96
CA LEU A 544 -4.40 -12.50 6.82
C LEU A 544 -4.72 -11.98 8.22
N LYS A 545 -5.02 -12.89 9.16
CA LYS A 545 -5.36 -12.55 10.56
C LYS A 545 -4.22 -11.84 11.29
N THR A 546 -2.99 -12.30 11.09
CA THR A 546 -1.77 -11.79 11.74
C THR A 546 -0.87 -11.00 10.80
N GLY A 547 -1.21 -10.91 9.51
CA GLY A 547 -0.31 -10.48 8.43
C GLY A 547 0.54 -11.62 7.84
N GLU A 548 0.54 -12.82 8.44
CA GLU A 548 1.30 -13.98 7.96
C GLU A 548 0.42 -15.07 7.33
N ILE A 549 1.02 -15.86 6.43
CA ILE A 549 0.44 -17.09 5.86
C ILE A 549 0.66 -18.35 6.72
N THR A 550 1.42 -18.24 7.80
CA THR A 550 1.91 -19.36 8.63
C THR A 550 0.74 -20.19 9.18
N GLY A 551 0.74 -21.50 8.91
CA GLY A 551 -0.30 -22.44 9.35
C GLY A 551 -1.59 -22.48 8.52
N LEU A 552 -1.84 -21.49 7.63
CA LEU A 552 -3.03 -21.47 6.77
C LEU A 552 -3.02 -22.59 5.73
N ILE A 553 -1.83 -22.89 5.18
CA ILE A 553 -1.63 -23.81 4.05
C ILE A 553 -1.69 -25.29 4.49
N GLY A 554 -2.31 -26.12 3.66
CA GLY A 554 -2.36 -27.58 3.77
C GLY A 554 -3.68 -28.08 4.34
N GLY A 555 -4.01 -29.35 4.05
CA GLY A 555 -5.23 -29.97 4.55
C GLY A 555 -5.15 -31.49 4.68
N SER A 556 -6.22 -32.12 5.17
CA SER A 556 -6.23 -33.57 5.35
C SER A 556 -6.18 -34.31 4.01
N SER A 557 -5.64 -35.53 4.01
CA SER A 557 -5.69 -36.42 2.84
C SER A 557 -7.15 -36.63 2.40
N PRO A 558 -7.43 -36.88 1.11
CA PRO A 558 -8.80 -37.09 0.63
C PRO A 558 -9.59 -38.18 1.35
N SER A 559 -8.91 -39.18 1.92
CA SER A 559 -9.49 -40.26 2.74
C SER A 559 -9.86 -39.86 4.17
N ARG A 560 -9.27 -38.78 4.70
CA ARG A 560 -9.54 -38.25 6.06
C ARG A 560 -10.56 -37.12 6.07
N ARG A 561 -11.15 -36.77 4.91
CA ARG A 561 -12.17 -35.73 4.76
C ARG A 561 -13.57 -36.33 4.86
N SER A 562 -14.09 -36.40 6.08
CA SER A 562 -15.38 -37.02 6.40
C SER A 562 -16.59 -36.13 6.08
N ILE A 563 -16.42 -34.82 5.98
CA ILE A 563 -17.52 -33.88 5.69
C ILE A 563 -17.65 -33.73 4.16
N LEU A 564 -18.85 -33.89 3.60
CA LEU A 564 -19.08 -33.72 2.16
C LEU A 564 -18.92 -32.24 1.79
N ALA A 565 -19.69 -31.36 2.42
CA ALA A 565 -19.66 -29.93 2.15
C ALA A 565 -19.74 -29.12 3.45
N PHE A 566 -19.04 -27.98 3.49
CA PHE A 566 -19.01 -27.12 4.68
C PHE A 566 -19.16 -25.63 4.36
N PHE A 567 -19.87 -24.93 5.23
CA PHE A 567 -19.93 -23.47 5.32
C PHE A 567 -20.00 -23.01 6.78
N ALA A 568 -19.30 -21.92 7.10
CA ALA A 568 -19.60 -21.11 8.27
C ALA A 568 -19.54 -19.61 7.94
N GLY A 569 -20.56 -18.86 8.33
CA GLY A 569 -20.61 -17.41 8.15
C GLY A 569 -21.96 -16.79 8.50
N ARG A 570 -21.92 -15.52 8.95
CA ARG A 570 -23.11 -14.73 9.31
C ARG A 570 -24.03 -14.50 8.10
N LEU A 571 -25.31 -14.23 8.38
CA LEU A 571 -26.27 -13.72 7.40
C LEU A 571 -25.77 -12.37 6.86
N HIS A 572 -25.47 -12.33 5.57
CA HIS A 572 -24.86 -11.19 4.88
C HIS A 572 -25.02 -11.43 3.37
N GLY A 573 -25.87 -10.65 2.69
CA GLY A 573 -26.31 -10.92 1.32
C GLY A 573 -27.40 -11.99 1.18
N ASP A 574 -28.18 -11.90 0.10
CA ASP A 574 -29.34 -12.77 -0.16
C ASP A 574 -28.97 -14.24 -0.33
N ILE A 575 -27.85 -14.52 -0.98
CA ILE A 575 -27.39 -15.89 -1.28
C ILE A 575 -27.01 -16.64 0.01
N ARG A 576 -26.41 -15.95 0.99
CA ARG A 576 -26.17 -16.54 2.33
C ARG A 576 -27.45 -16.75 3.12
N ARG A 577 -28.44 -15.86 2.99
CA ARG A 577 -29.77 -16.07 3.59
C ARG A 577 -30.39 -17.38 3.05
N LEU A 578 -30.47 -17.54 1.72
CA LEU A 578 -31.00 -18.75 1.08
C LEU A 578 -30.24 -20.02 1.49
N LEU A 579 -28.91 -19.96 1.57
CA LEU A 579 -28.08 -21.10 2.00
C LEU A 579 -28.35 -21.47 3.47
N LEU A 580 -28.41 -20.48 4.37
CA LEU A 580 -28.70 -20.68 5.79
C LEU A 580 -30.12 -21.21 6.00
N GLU A 581 -31.12 -20.59 5.38
CA GLU A 581 -32.52 -21.05 5.42
C GLU A 581 -32.65 -22.50 4.96
N LYS A 582 -31.95 -22.90 3.90
CA LYS A 582 -32.06 -24.26 3.35
C LYS A 582 -31.26 -25.32 4.13
N TRP A 583 -30.06 -25.00 4.61
CA TRP A 583 -29.10 -26.01 5.10
C TRP A 583 -28.63 -25.86 6.56
N LYS A 584 -28.82 -24.69 7.21
CA LYS A 584 -28.31 -24.44 8.57
C LYS A 584 -28.76 -25.53 9.55
N ASN A 585 -27.81 -26.29 10.09
CA ASN A 585 -28.04 -27.41 11.02
C ASN A 585 -29.02 -28.51 10.51
N LYS A 586 -29.21 -28.66 9.19
CA LYS A 586 -30.24 -29.56 8.61
C LYS A 586 -29.73 -30.88 8.02
N ASP A 587 -28.43 -31.02 7.77
CA ASP A 587 -27.84 -32.22 7.18
C ASP A 587 -26.49 -32.55 7.84
N LYS A 588 -26.18 -33.86 7.96
CA LYS A 588 -24.94 -34.34 8.60
C LYS A 588 -23.71 -34.28 7.67
N ASP A 589 -23.94 -34.34 6.36
CA ASP A 589 -22.90 -34.40 5.33
C ASP A 589 -22.65 -33.00 4.73
N VAL A 590 -23.72 -32.19 4.58
CA VAL A 590 -23.68 -30.77 4.18
C VAL A 590 -23.84 -29.90 5.43
N GLN A 591 -22.72 -29.55 6.05
CA GLN A 591 -22.68 -28.87 7.34
C GLN A 591 -22.59 -27.35 7.17
N VAL A 592 -23.70 -26.67 7.44
CA VAL A 592 -23.84 -25.21 7.28
C VAL A 592 -24.12 -24.58 8.64
N PHE A 593 -23.30 -23.61 9.03
CA PHE A 593 -23.41 -22.88 10.30
C PHE A 593 -23.44 -21.37 10.07
N GLU A 594 -24.17 -20.66 10.93
CA GLU A 594 -24.09 -19.20 10.98
C GLU A 594 -22.90 -18.74 11.85
N GLN A 595 -22.77 -19.36 13.02
CA GLN A 595 -21.64 -19.26 13.92
C GLN A 595 -21.26 -20.68 14.38
N LEU A 596 -19.96 -20.97 14.42
CA LEU A 596 -19.47 -22.26 14.91
C LEU A 596 -19.59 -22.36 16.44
N PRO A 597 -19.81 -23.56 17.00
CA PRO A 597 -19.68 -23.79 18.44
C PRO A 597 -18.28 -23.40 18.94
N LYS A 598 -18.18 -22.87 20.17
CA LYS A 598 -16.93 -22.32 20.75
C LYS A 598 -15.71 -23.25 20.64
N ASN A 599 -15.92 -24.57 20.70
CA ASN A 599 -14.85 -25.57 20.70
C ASN A 599 -14.56 -26.15 19.30
N VAL A 600 -15.13 -25.59 18.22
CA VAL A 600 -14.96 -26.07 16.84
C VAL A 600 -14.12 -25.08 16.03
N SER A 601 -12.89 -25.48 15.69
CA SER A 601 -12.01 -24.68 14.82
C SER A 601 -12.51 -24.67 13.38
N TYR A 602 -12.75 -23.46 12.84
CA TYR A 602 -13.10 -23.21 11.44
C TYR A 602 -12.11 -23.84 10.45
N GLU A 603 -10.81 -23.66 10.70
CA GLU A 603 -9.75 -24.23 9.87
C GLU A 603 -9.74 -25.76 9.92
N SER A 604 -10.06 -26.36 11.08
CA SER A 604 -10.23 -27.82 11.18
C SER A 604 -11.40 -28.32 10.31
N MET A 605 -12.50 -27.57 10.27
CA MET A 605 -13.68 -27.92 9.44
C MET A 605 -13.36 -27.83 7.95
N LEU A 606 -12.71 -26.75 7.49
CA LEU A 606 -12.24 -26.63 6.10
C LEU A 606 -11.30 -27.80 5.72
N LYS A 607 -10.31 -28.10 6.56
CA LYS A 607 -9.32 -29.16 6.31
C LYS A 607 -9.92 -30.57 6.35
N LYS A 608 -11.08 -30.78 7.01
CA LYS A 608 -11.87 -32.03 7.05
C LYS A 608 -12.96 -32.13 5.96
N SER A 609 -13.18 -31.09 5.17
CA SER A 609 -14.27 -31.05 4.18
C SER A 609 -13.76 -31.39 2.78
N ARG A 610 -14.57 -32.12 2.01
CA ARG A 610 -14.28 -32.44 0.60
C ARG A 610 -14.52 -31.22 -0.28
N PHE A 611 -15.68 -30.58 -0.07
CA PHE A 611 -16.12 -29.38 -0.76
C PHE A 611 -16.33 -28.24 0.25
N CYS A 612 -15.96 -27.02 -0.12
CA CYS A 612 -16.12 -25.85 0.73
C CYS A 612 -16.99 -24.83 0.00
N LEU A 613 -18.13 -24.47 0.60
CA LEU A 613 -19.10 -23.58 -0.03
C LEU A 613 -18.63 -22.13 0.08
N CYS A 614 -18.62 -21.43 -1.04
CA CYS A 614 -18.22 -20.04 -1.16
C CYS A 614 -19.42 -19.22 -1.68
N PRO A 615 -20.46 -19.00 -0.85
CA PRO A 615 -21.56 -18.10 -1.20
C PRO A 615 -21.13 -16.63 -1.12
N SER A 616 -21.44 -15.88 -2.17
CA SER A 616 -21.26 -14.42 -2.19
C SER A 616 -22.05 -13.73 -1.06
N GLY A 617 -21.53 -12.58 -0.65
CA GLY A 617 -22.12 -11.71 0.36
C GLY A 617 -23.06 -10.67 -0.25
N TYR A 618 -22.97 -9.43 0.25
CA TYR A 618 -23.39 -8.28 -0.56
C TYR A 618 -22.45 -8.08 -1.76
N GLU A 619 -21.16 -8.38 -1.57
CA GLU A 619 -20.12 -8.49 -2.62
C GLU A 619 -19.96 -9.91 -3.14
N VAL A 620 -19.42 -10.08 -4.35
CA VAL A 620 -19.09 -11.42 -4.88
C VAL A 620 -17.76 -11.98 -4.37
N ALA A 621 -16.91 -11.11 -3.83
CA ALA A 621 -15.68 -11.50 -3.15
C ALA A 621 -15.99 -12.37 -1.92
N SER A 622 -15.08 -13.30 -1.60
CA SER A 622 -15.00 -13.85 -0.26
C SER A 622 -13.63 -14.47 0.00
N PRO A 623 -13.01 -14.29 1.19
CA PRO A 623 -11.75 -14.95 1.52
C PRO A 623 -11.89 -16.47 1.53
N ARG A 624 -13.12 -16.96 1.70
CA ARG A 624 -13.50 -18.39 1.65
C ARG A 624 -12.99 -19.12 0.42
N VAL A 625 -12.91 -18.43 -0.72
CA VAL A 625 -12.37 -19.02 -1.96
C VAL A 625 -10.89 -19.38 -1.79
N VAL A 626 -10.10 -18.46 -1.21
CA VAL A 626 -8.67 -18.68 -0.94
C VAL A 626 -8.46 -19.61 0.25
N GLU A 627 -9.24 -19.45 1.34
CA GLU A 627 -9.21 -20.34 2.51
C GLU A 627 -9.50 -21.81 2.14
N ALA A 628 -10.42 -22.05 1.19
CA ALA A 628 -10.68 -23.39 0.64
C ALA A 628 -9.47 -23.93 -0.14
N ILE A 629 -8.86 -23.10 -0.99
CA ILE A 629 -7.66 -23.48 -1.78
C ILE A 629 -6.47 -23.78 -0.85
N TYR A 630 -6.23 -22.95 0.17
CA TYR A 630 -5.23 -23.18 1.21
C TYR A 630 -5.48 -24.48 1.99
N SER A 631 -6.74 -24.77 2.32
CA SER A 631 -7.15 -26.00 3.02
C SER A 631 -7.21 -27.24 2.13
N GLU A 632 -6.75 -27.18 0.87
CA GLU A 632 -6.89 -28.21 -0.18
C GLU A 632 -8.31 -28.76 -0.32
N CYS A 633 -9.32 -27.92 -0.06
CA CYS A 633 -10.74 -28.20 -0.16
C CYS A 633 -11.23 -27.75 -1.55
N VAL A 634 -12.11 -28.51 -2.21
CA VAL A 634 -12.62 -28.10 -3.53
C VAL A 634 -13.60 -26.93 -3.35
N PRO A 635 -13.32 -25.71 -3.85
CA PRO A 635 -14.22 -24.58 -3.69
C PRO A 635 -15.48 -24.78 -4.53
N VAL A 636 -16.64 -24.46 -3.93
CA VAL A 636 -17.96 -24.48 -4.57
C VAL A 636 -18.45 -23.05 -4.63
N LEU A 637 -18.34 -22.42 -5.79
CA LEU A 637 -18.75 -21.03 -6.01
C LEU A 637 -20.28 -20.98 -6.12
N ILE A 638 -20.91 -20.16 -5.27
CA ILE A 638 -22.36 -19.91 -5.27
C ILE A 638 -22.54 -18.40 -5.36
N SER A 639 -22.63 -17.88 -6.57
CA SER A 639 -22.58 -16.45 -6.86
C SER A 639 -23.07 -16.21 -8.28
N ASP A 640 -23.91 -15.19 -8.46
CA ASP A 640 -24.23 -14.67 -9.79
C ASP A 640 -23.14 -13.69 -10.25
N SER A 641 -22.89 -13.59 -11.56
CA SER A 641 -22.05 -12.57 -12.20
C SER A 641 -20.58 -12.43 -11.73
N TYR A 642 -20.10 -13.29 -10.82
CA TYR A 642 -18.73 -13.30 -10.30
C TYR A 642 -17.71 -13.77 -11.35
N VAL A 643 -16.60 -13.04 -11.43
CA VAL A 643 -15.41 -13.40 -12.23
C VAL A 643 -14.28 -13.77 -11.27
N PRO A 644 -13.97 -15.06 -11.07
CA PRO A 644 -12.94 -15.47 -10.11
C PRO A 644 -11.53 -14.97 -10.49
N PRO A 645 -10.62 -14.84 -9.51
CA PRO A 645 -9.25 -14.39 -9.74
C PRO A 645 -8.53 -15.22 -10.79
N PHE A 646 -7.75 -14.55 -11.63
CA PHE A 646 -6.97 -15.18 -12.71
C PHE A 646 -7.80 -16.08 -13.65
N SER A 647 -9.10 -15.82 -13.82
CA SER A 647 -10.01 -16.74 -14.53
C SER A 647 -9.79 -16.85 -16.05
N ASP A 648 -8.99 -15.97 -16.64
CA ASP A 648 -8.47 -16.02 -18.00
C ASP A 648 -7.24 -16.95 -18.13
N VAL A 649 -6.39 -17.00 -17.11
CA VAL A 649 -5.22 -17.89 -17.01
C VAL A 649 -5.62 -19.28 -16.51
N LEU A 650 -6.32 -19.33 -15.38
CA LEU A 650 -6.69 -20.55 -14.66
C LEU A 650 -8.04 -21.09 -15.17
N ASN A 651 -8.04 -22.39 -15.45
CA ASN A 651 -9.25 -23.14 -15.78
C ASN A 651 -9.97 -23.54 -14.48
N TRP A 652 -10.77 -22.63 -13.92
CA TRP A 652 -11.53 -22.87 -12.68
C TRP A 652 -12.37 -24.16 -12.73
N LYS A 653 -13.01 -24.45 -13.86
CA LYS A 653 -13.76 -25.71 -14.09
C LYS A 653 -12.92 -26.99 -13.93
N ALA A 654 -11.60 -26.88 -13.90
CA ALA A 654 -10.71 -28.02 -13.64
C ALA A 654 -10.57 -28.35 -12.14
N PHE A 655 -10.81 -27.41 -11.23
CA PHE A 655 -10.52 -27.54 -9.79
C PHE A 655 -11.59 -26.99 -8.83
N SER A 656 -12.62 -26.30 -9.32
CA SER A 656 -13.79 -25.84 -8.55
C SER A 656 -15.09 -26.48 -9.05
N VAL A 657 -16.16 -26.30 -8.28
CA VAL A 657 -17.55 -26.53 -8.69
C VAL A 657 -18.25 -25.17 -8.72
N GLN A 658 -19.17 -24.98 -9.66
CA GLN A 658 -20.06 -23.82 -9.71
C GLN A 658 -21.50 -24.32 -9.51
N VAL A 659 -22.24 -23.68 -8.61
CA VAL A 659 -23.65 -23.98 -8.33
C VAL A 659 -24.44 -22.68 -8.48
N GLU A 660 -25.46 -22.69 -9.34
CA GLU A 660 -26.35 -21.54 -9.51
C GLU A 660 -27.20 -21.33 -8.25
N VAL A 661 -27.59 -20.09 -7.97
CA VAL A 661 -28.35 -19.73 -6.76
C VAL A 661 -29.66 -20.50 -6.65
N LYS A 662 -30.35 -20.73 -7.78
CA LYS A 662 -31.58 -21.54 -7.86
C LYS A 662 -31.39 -23.00 -7.45
N ASP A 663 -30.17 -23.52 -7.54
CA ASP A 663 -29.81 -24.91 -7.25
C ASP A 663 -29.17 -25.09 -5.86
N ILE A 664 -29.16 -24.05 -5.01
CA ILE A 664 -28.86 -24.16 -3.57
C ILE A 664 -29.61 -25.34 -2.90
N PRO A 665 -30.91 -25.60 -3.18
CA PRO A 665 -31.61 -26.77 -2.65
C PRO A 665 -31.06 -28.14 -3.06
N LYS A 666 -30.26 -28.21 -4.14
CA LYS A 666 -29.71 -29.44 -4.73
C LYS A 666 -28.20 -29.63 -4.46
N ILE A 667 -27.57 -28.78 -3.63
CA ILE A 667 -26.13 -28.85 -3.34
C ILE A 667 -25.66 -30.27 -3.01
N LYS A 668 -26.38 -31.02 -2.17
CA LYS A 668 -26.03 -32.40 -1.82
C LYS A 668 -26.06 -33.34 -3.02
N GLU A 669 -27.10 -33.26 -3.85
CA GLU A 669 -27.27 -34.06 -5.08
C GLU A 669 -26.11 -33.79 -6.06
N ILE A 670 -25.85 -32.51 -6.35
CA ILE A 670 -24.79 -32.08 -7.26
C ILE A 670 -23.42 -32.58 -6.80
N LEU A 671 -23.11 -32.42 -5.50
CA LEU A 671 -21.81 -32.81 -4.96
C LEU A 671 -21.65 -34.32 -4.79
N MET A 672 -22.74 -35.08 -4.58
CA MET A 672 -22.73 -36.55 -4.58
C MET A 672 -22.64 -37.13 -5.99
N GLY A 673 -23.16 -36.45 -7.01
CA GLY A 673 -23.00 -36.82 -8.42
C GLY A 673 -21.54 -36.76 -8.93
N ILE A 674 -20.65 -36.07 -8.21
CA ILE A 674 -19.22 -36.02 -8.52
C ILE A 674 -18.54 -37.32 -8.10
N SER A 675 -18.22 -38.16 -9.09
CA SER A 675 -17.49 -39.42 -8.86
C SER A 675 -16.19 -39.23 -8.06
N GLN A 676 -15.83 -40.23 -7.25
CA GLN A 676 -14.61 -40.19 -6.42
C GLN A 676 -13.34 -39.92 -7.26
N ARG A 677 -13.24 -40.48 -8.47
CA ARG A 677 -12.14 -40.23 -9.41
C ARG A 677 -12.07 -38.77 -9.86
N GLN A 678 -13.22 -38.12 -10.09
CA GLN A 678 -13.29 -36.71 -10.45
C GLN A 678 -12.95 -35.82 -9.26
N TYR A 679 -13.48 -36.10 -8.07
CA TYR A 679 -13.13 -35.39 -6.84
C TYR A 679 -11.61 -35.45 -6.54
N LEU A 680 -10.99 -36.64 -6.59
CA LEU A 680 -9.54 -36.82 -6.42
C LEU A 680 -8.71 -36.12 -7.51
N ARG A 681 -9.28 -35.85 -8.68
CA ARG A 681 -8.63 -35.06 -9.74
C ARG A 681 -8.74 -33.56 -9.45
N MET A 682 -9.89 -33.08 -8.97
CA MET A 682 -10.07 -31.68 -8.59
C MET A 682 -9.22 -31.31 -7.37
N GLN A 683 -9.24 -32.12 -6.31
CA GLN A 683 -8.45 -31.88 -5.10
C GLN A 683 -6.94 -31.77 -5.38
N ARG A 684 -6.38 -32.66 -6.21
CA ARG A 684 -4.96 -32.56 -6.64
C ARG A 684 -4.67 -31.27 -7.41
N ARG A 685 -5.63 -30.79 -8.21
CA ARG A 685 -5.51 -29.53 -8.95
C ARG A 685 -5.64 -28.30 -8.04
N VAL A 686 -6.50 -28.35 -7.01
CA VAL A 686 -6.53 -27.33 -5.93
C VAL A 686 -5.14 -27.19 -5.29
N LYS A 687 -4.51 -28.31 -4.92
CA LYS A 687 -3.13 -28.32 -4.39
C LYS A 687 -2.10 -27.78 -5.41
N GLN A 688 -2.31 -27.96 -6.72
CA GLN A 688 -1.43 -27.39 -7.74
C GLN A 688 -1.61 -25.86 -7.87
N VAL A 689 -2.85 -25.35 -7.91
CA VAL A 689 -3.12 -23.91 -8.04
C VAL A 689 -2.88 -23.13 -6.76
N GLN A 690 -2.79 -23.79 -5.60
CA GLN A 690 -2.52 -23.14 -4.32
C GLN A 690 -1.34 -22.15 -4.36
N ARG A 691 -0.25 -22.49 -5.07
CA ARG A 691 0.93 -21.63 -5.28
C ARG A 691 0.63 -20.23 -5.85
N HIS A 692 -0.54 -20.07 -6.48
CA HIS A 692 -0.98 -18.86 -7.17
C HIS A 692 -1.73 -17.89 -6.27
N PHE A 693 -2.01 -18.29 -5.03
CA PHE A 693 -2.76 -17.47 -4.06
C PHE A 693 -1.94 -17.13 -2.80
N VAL A 694 -0.73 -17.70 -2.63
CA VAL A 694 0.09 -17.57 -1.41
C VAL A 694 0.95 -16.30 -1.41
N VAL A 695 0.53 -15.25 -0.71
CA VAL A 695 1.36 -14.05 -0.44
C VAL A 695 2.71 -14.45 0.17
N ASN A 696 3.83 -13.88 -0.31
CA ASN A 696 5.17 -14.08 0.25
C ASN A 696 5.83 -12.73 0.48
N GLY A 697 6.58 -12.58 1.57
CA GLY A 697 7.52 -11.48 1.73
C GLY A 697 8.94 -12.04 1.88
N PRO A 698 9.93 -11.65 1.05
CA PRO A 698 9.80 -10.95 -0.24
C PRO A 698 9.22 -11.86 -1.35
N PRO A 699 8.91 -11.30 -2.54
CA PRO A 699 8.52 -12.04 -3.75
C PRO A 699 9.40 -13.25 -4.06
N LYS A 700 8.79 -14.39 -4.38
CA LYS A 700 9.49 -15.59 -4.86
C LYS A 700 9.11 -15.93 -6.30
N ARG A 701 10.12 -16.16 -7.15
CA ARG A 701 9.94 -16.40 -8.59
C ARG A 701 9.09 -17.65 -8.89
N THR A 702 9.12 -18.63 -8.00
CA THR A 702 8.39 -19.90 -8.05
C THR A 702 6.88 -19.83 -7.73
N ASN A 703 6.39 -18.73 -7.14
CA ASN A 703 4.98 -18.54 -6.77
C ASN A 703 4.29 -17.56 -7.75
N GLN A 704 3.99 -18.08 -8.94
CA GLN A 704 3.81 -17.28 -10.16
C GLN A 704 2.60 -16.33 -10.25
N LEU A 705 1.69 -16.27 -9.27
CA LEU A 705 0.53 -15.36 -9.32
C LEU A 705 0.28 -14.63 -7.99
N THR A 706 1.25 -14.56 -7.09
CA THR A 706 1.07 -14.08 -5.71
C THR A 706 1.51 -12.64 -5.54
N ALA A 707 0.78 -11.86 -4.71
CA ALA A 707 0.76 -10.39 -4.58
C ALA A 707 1.73 -9.58 -5.50
N ASP A 708 3.03 -9.65 -5.26
CA ASP A 708 4.11 -9.01 -6.05
C ASP A 708 4.09 -9.21 -7.56
N ARG A 709 3.54 -10.34 -8.01
CA ARG A 709 3.43 -10.73 -9.42
C ARG A 709 1.99 -10.82 -9.88
N SER A 710 1.05 -10.89 -8.94
CA SER A 710 -0.36 -10.66 -9.24
C SER A 710 -0.49 -9.33 -9.96
N THR A 711 0.07 -8.23 -9.44
CA THR A 711 0.01 -6.88 -10.01
C THR A 711 0.23 -6.85 -11.51
N THR A 712 1.30 -7.49 -11.96
CA THR A 712 1.66 -7.47 -13.37
C THR A 712 0.88 -8.47 -14.19
N GLU A 713 0.55 -9.65 -13.65
CA GLU A 713 -0.26 -10.64 -14.38
C GLU A 713 -1.72 -10.18 -14.55
N LEU A 714 -2.25 -9.40 -13.60
CA LEU A 714 -3.57 -8.78 -13.65
C LEU A 714 -3.64 -7.68 -14.71
N LEU A 715 -2.58 -6.88 -14.82
CA LEU A 715 -2.44 -5.89 -15.91
C LEU A 715 -2.13 -6.58 -17.26
N ARG A 716 -1.95 -7.91 -17.24
CA ARG A 716 -1.81 -8.80 -18.40
C ARG A 716 -3.12 -9.51 -18.77
N ASN A 717 -4.17 -9.43 -17.94
CA ASN A 717 -5.47 -10.08 -18.18
C ASN A 717 -6.12 -9.52 -19.45
N ASN A 718 -5.83 -10.17 -20.58
CA ASN A 718 -6.52 -10.22 -21.88
C ASN A 718 -5.55 -10.55 -23.04
N GLY A 719 -4.24 -10.68 -22.81
CA GLY A 719 -3.26 -10.68 -23.90
C GLY A 719 -3.19 -9.32 -24.62
N ARG A 720 -3.71 -8.27 -23.96
CA ARG A 720 -3.88 -6.92 -24.49
C ARG A 720 -2.69 -6.01 -24.24
N PHE A 721 -1.52 -6.51 -24.62
CA PHE A 721 -0.63 -5.60 -25.34
C PHE A 721 -1.43 -4.92 -26.48
N ASP A 722 -2.36 -5.62 -27.14
CA ASP A 722 -3.27 -5.13 -28.22
C ASP A 722 -4.13 -3.88 -27.92
N LEU A 723 -4.30 -3.43 -26.66
CA LEU A 723 -5.11 -2.22 -26.35
C LEU A 723 -4.30 -0.96 -26.05
N ILE A 724 -2.99 -1.07 -25.86
CA ILE A 724 -2.13 0.12 -25.80
C ILE A 724 -1.89 0.57 -27.25
N GLU A 725 -2.95 1.03 -27.93
CA GLU A 725 -2.78 1.87 -29.11
C GLU A 725 -2.40 3.26 -28.62
N PHE A 726 -1.09 3.53 -28.56
CA PHE A 726 -0.63 4.89 -28.40
C PHE A 726 -1.09 5.70 -29.62
N ASN A 727 -2.12 6.50 -29.40
CA ASN A 727 -2.83 7.25 -30.43
C ASN A 727 -1.94 8.36 -31.01
N SER A 728 -1.04 7.99 -31.91
CA SER A 728 -0.09 8.87 -32.60
C SER A 728 -0.76 9.77 -33.64
N ARG A 729 -2.10 9.74 -33.72
CA ARG A 729 -2.91 10.59 -34.58
C ARG A 729 -4.06 11.18 -33.79
N SER A 730 -3.99 12.49 -33.57
CA SER A 730 -5.16 13.31 -33.34
C SER A 730 -6.13 13.17 -34.51
N GLN A 731 -7.19 12.37 -34.35
CA GLN A 731 -8.35 12.48 -35.22
C GLN A 731 -9.19 13.69 -34.77
N PRO A 732 -9.47 14.66 -35.65
CA PRO A 732 -10.41 15.73 -35.34
C PRO A 732 -11.81 15.16 -35.10
N MET A 733 -12.56 15.74 -34.16
CA MET A 733 -14.00 15.48 -34.08
C MET A 733 -14.69 16.03 -35.34
N THR A 734 -15.20 15.14 -36.19
CA THR A 734 -16.24 15.49 -37.19
C THR A 734 -17.28 14.39 -37.31
N ASN A 735 -18.50 14.70 -36.84
CA ASN A 735 -19.79 14.07 -37.16
C ASN A 735 -19.90 12.53 -37.10
N MET A 736 -20.45 12.03 -35.99
CA MET A 736 -21.43 10.93 -36.04
C MET A 736 -22.76 11.37 -35.42
N SER A 737 -23.64 11.89 -36.26
CA SER A 737 -25.09 11.85 -36.01
C SER A 737 -25.64 10.47 -36.40
N LEU A 738 -26.33 9.77 -35.51
CA LEU A 738 -27.25 8.66 -35.78
C LEU A 738 -28.10 8.46 -34.52
N LYS A 739 -29.30 9.05 -34.47
CA LYS A 739 -30.60 8.35 -34.67
C LYS A 739 -30.83 7.17 -33.70
N PHE A 740 -31.60 7.43 -32.65
CA PHE A 740 -32.31 6.41 -31.88
C PHE A 740 -33.48 5.82 -32.71
N PRO A 741 -33.75 4.52 -32.63
CA PRO A 741 -35.08 3.96 -32.88
C PRO A 741 -35.98 4.12 -31.65
N SER A 742 -37.28 4.28 -31.90
CA SER A 742 -38.38 4.30 -30.93
C SER A 742 -38.67 2.93 -30.33
#